data_AF-A0AB34Q5H3-F1
#
_entry.id   AF-A0AB34Q5H3-F1
#
_cell.length_a   1.000
_cell.length_b   1.000
_cell.length_c   1.000
_cell.angle_alpha   90.00
_cell.angle_beta   90.00
_cell.angle_gamma   90.00
#
_symmetry.space_group_name_H-M   'P 1'
#
loop_
_entity.id
_entity.type
_entity.pdbx_description
1 polymer ?
#
loop_
_entity_poly.entity_id
_entity_poly.type
_entity_poly.pdbx_seq_one_letter_code
_entity_poly.pdbx_strand_id
1 'polypeptide(L)'
;MHFFPHLRIGQRLALGFLAIIVLMVILTVVGIQRVRGIDQQLTAINEVNSVKQRYAINFRGSVHDRAIALRDVVLMDDPANRHAAEQSIDKLAADYARSAQPLDDMIASSTDAKEKDILRQIKAIEQRTLPLIAQVRAFRDAADKAQAQQHLLLQARPAFIAWLASINAFIDLQEAKNRQAARQAVATARGFAMLMVMSTVVALLLGAAIAFLLTRSVVLPLRQSLRLAQRINDGDLRSQDAATGNDESGQLLRAMQQMQRRLQEVISAQRSMAARHDAGEISYRTDAPRFPGEYGDMVQDTNALVHAHVQTQLRMTEVMGSYAVGDLTQDIEQYPGEKSAITATMQQVKRNLQAINAQIQELTQAACAGDFALRGKPERFEHDFRLMVENLNTMMATSDTNLASFSALLRAIADGDLTVRMSGNFHGVFASMRDDANSTVHRLTDIVTRIQTTSNSIGFAAEDIASGNQELAQRSEQQAASLEETAASMEELTSTVKQNAEHAARANRLARGAAAIATEGRDVVGQVIEQMSGIEAASRRIADIISVIDGIAFQTNILALNAAVEAARAGEQGRGFAVVASEVRTLSHRSSDAAKEIKRLIDDSVQRVADGSTLVHKAGTTMGEVVTSVQHVTDIMAHISAASQEQAGGIEQVNHTIAQMDESTQHNVRLVEAASTAAHALEQHSTQLTRAVEVFKVHATVL
;
A
#
# COMPACT_ATOMS: atom_id res chain seq x y z
N MET A 1 -11.37 -54.86 16.90
CA MET A 1 -11.92 -53.65 17.55
C MET A 1 -13.21 -54.00 18.31
N HIS A 2 -13.09 -54.62 19.48
CA HIS A 2 -14.26 -55.08 20.28
C HIS A 2 -14.81 -54.03 21.27
N PHE A 3 -14.30 -52.78 21.25
CA PHE A 3 -14.66 -51.77 22.25
C PHE A 3 -15.84 -50.85 21.83
N PHE A 4 -15.99 -50.61 20.51
CA PHE A 4 -17.04 -49.74 19.96
C PHE A 4 -18.51 -50.23 20.13
N PRO A 5 -18.83 -51.54 20.07
CA PRO A 5 -20.22 -52.00 20.16
C PRO A 5 -20.86 -51.87 21.55
N HIS A 6 -20.08 -51.60 22.60
CA HIS A 6 -20.55 -51.56 23.99
C HIS A 6 -20.68 -50.14 24.56
N LEU A 7 -20.29 -49.11 23.80
CA LEU A 7 -20.39 -47.71 24.21
C LEU A 7 -21.81 -47.18 24.01
N ARG A 8 -22.29 -46.34 24.93
CA ARG A 8 -23.58 -45.64 24.78
C ARG A 8 -23.51 -44.67 23.61
N ILE A 9 -24.65 -44.39 22.98
CA ILE A 9 -24.73 -43.48 21.81
C ILE A 9 -24.04 -42.12 22.09
N GLY A 10 -24.22 -41.55 23.29
CA GLY A 10 -23.58 -40.29 23.69
C GLY A 10 -22.04 -40.36 23.76
N GLN A 11 -21.46 -41.49 24.16
CA GLN A 11 -20.01 -41.68 24.22
C GLN A 11 -19.40 -41.79 22.82
N ARG A 12 -20.14 -42.40 21.87
CA ARG A 12 -19.71 -42.52 20.47
C ARG A 12 -19.69 -41.15 19.76
N LEU A 13 -20.67 -40.28 20.03
CA LEU A 13 -20.71 -38.92 19.51
C LEU A 13 -19.60 -38.04 20.09
N ALA A 14 -19.37 -38.11 21.41
CA ALA A 14 -18.31 -37.34 22.07
C ALA A 14 -16.90 -37.67 21.53
N LEU A 15 -16.61 -38.95 21.27
CA LEU A 15 -15.34 -39.38 20.67
C LEU A 15 -15.16 -38.85 19.23
N GLY A 16 -16.24 -38.79 18.43
CA GLY A 16 -16.20 -38.24 17.07
C GLY A 16 -15.88 -36.75 17.04
N PHE A 17 -16.50 -35.95 17.92
CA PHE A 17 -16.22 -34.52 18.03
C PHE A 17 -14.82 -34.24 18.59
N LEU A 18 -14.38 -35.01 19.61
CA LEU A 18 -13.05 -34.86 20.19
C LEU A 18 -11.93 -35.10 19.15
N ALA A 19 -12.10 -36.09 18.27
CA ALA A 19 -11.13 -36.38 17.21
C ALA A 19 -10.96 -35.21 16.22
N ILE A 20 -12.04 -34.51 15.88
CA ILE A 20 -12.01 -33.34 14.98
C ILE A 20 -11.33 -32.15 15.66
N ILE A 21 -11.63 -31.90 16.94
CA ILE A 21 -11.03 -30.79 17.71
C ILE A 21 -9.52 -31.00 17.88
N VAL A 22 -9.07 -32.21 18.20
CA VAL A 22 -7.63 -32.53 18.32
C VAL A 22 -6.92 -32.31 16.99
N LEU A 23 -7.53 -32.71 15.86
CA LEU A 23 -6.98 -32.47 14.53
C LEU A 23 -6.85 -30.97 14.23
N MET A 24 -7.86 -30.16 14.57
CA MET A 24 -7.80 -28.70 14.41
C MET A 24 -6.66 -28.08 15.21
N VAL A 25 -6.49 -28.47 16.49
CA VAL A 25 -5.41 -27.96 17.33
C VAL A 25 -4.03 -28.29 16.74
N ILE A 26 -3.83 -29.53 16.28
CA ILE A 26 -2.57 -29.94 15.65
C ILE A 26 -2.30 -29.10 14.39
N LEU A 27 -3.32 -28.86 13.55
CA LEU A 27 -3.17 -28.05 12.34
C LEU A 27 -2.82 -26.59 12.66
N THR A 28 -3.44 -26.01 13.67
CA THR A 28 -3.12 -24.65 14.12
C THR A 28 -1.68 -24.56 14.64
N VAL A 29 -1.23 -25.52 15.45
CA VAL A 29 0.14 -25.54 15.99
C VAL A 29 1.18 -25.67 14.87
N VAL A 30 0.98 -26.60 13.93
CA VAL A 30 1.87 -26.79 12.77
C VAL A 30 1.87 -25.55 11.88
N GLY A 31 0.71 -24.93 11.66
CA GLY A 31 0.58 -23.69 10.90
C GLY A 31 1.36 -22.54 11.51
N ILE A 32 1.23 -22.32 12.82
CA ILE A 32 1.98 -21.30 13.55
C ILE A 32 3.51 -21.54 13.43
N GLN A 33 3.97 -22.79 13.58
CA GLN A 33 5.40 -23.11 13.44
C GLN A 33 5.94 -22.81 12.03
N ARG A 34 5.18 -23.14 10.98
CA ARG A 34 5.59 -22.87 9.60
C ARG A 34 5.63 -21.38 9.28
N VAL A 35 4.63 -20.62 9.75
CA VAL A 35 4.59 -19.16 9.58
C VAL A 35 5.74 -18.49 10.32
N ARG A 36 6.04 -18.89 11.57
CA ARG A 36 7.20 -18.40 12.31
C ARG A 36 8.53 -18.67 11.59
N GLY A 37 8.66 -19.82 10.94
CA GLY A 37 9.86 -20.13 10.14
C GLY A 37 10.04 -19.21 8.92
N ILE A 38 8.94 -18.86 8.25
CA ILE A 38 8.95 -17.89 7.14
C ILE A 38 9.30 -16.49 7.66
N ASP A 39 8.69 -16.08 8.76
CA ASP A 39 8.94 -14.79 9.43
C ASP A 39 10.43 -14.64 9.80
N GLN A 40 11.00 -15.64 10.48
CA GLN A 40 12.43 -15.65 10.82
C GLN A 40 13.35 -15.52 9.60
N GLN A 41 13.00 -16.16 8.47
CA GLN A 41 13.79 -16.07 7.23
C GLN A 41 13.66 -14.70 6.57
N LEU A 42 12.46 -14.08 6.60
CA LEU A 42 12.24 -12.74 6.09
C LEU A 42 12.95 -11.68 6.95
N THR A 43 12.91 -11.81 8.28
CA THR A 43 13.68 -10.96 9.19
C THR A 43 15.18 -11.08 8.93
N ALA A 44 15.69 -12.30 8.75
CA ALA A 44 17.11 -12.50 8.42
C ALA A 44 17.51 -11.85 7.08
N ILE A 45 16.62 -11.85 6.09
CA ILE A 45 16.85 -11.16 4.80
C ILE A 45 16.85 -9.64 4.99
N ASN A 46 15.78 -9.09 5.55
CA ASN A 46 15.54 -7.63 5.55
C ASN A 46 16.34 -6.90 6.63
N GLU A 47 16.38 -7.43 7.85
CA GLU A 47 16.93 -6.72 9.01
C GLU A 47 18.39 -7.09 9.29
N VAL A 48 18.85 -8.26 8.84
CA VAL A 48 20.23 -8.71 9.12
C VAL A 48 21.10 -8.64 7.87
N ASN A 49 20.87 -9.50 6.89
CA ASN A 49 21.74 -9.66 5.72
C ASN A 49 21.71 -8.42 4.81
N SER A 50 20.52 -7.90 4.48
CA SER A 50 20.40 -6.70 3.62
C SER A 50 20.96 -5.45 4.28
N VAL A 51 20.85 -5.33 5.60
CA VAL A 51 21.46 -4.21 6.34
C VAL A 51 22.99 -4.31 6.33
N LYS A 52 23.56 -5.50 6.56
CA LYS A 52 25.01 -5.77 6.40
C LYS A 52 25.48 -5.45 4.98
N GLN A 53 24.73 -5.89 3.97
CA GLN A 53 25.01 -5.63 2.55
C GLN A 53 25.00 -4.11 2.26
N ARG A 54 24.03 -3.37 2.80
CA ARG A 54 23.94 -1.91 2.64
C ARG A 54 25.14 -1.19 3.23
N TYR A 55 25.60 -1.55 4.43
CA TYR A 55 26.83 -0.97 4.99
C TYR A 55 28.07 -1.29 4.13
N ALA A 56 28.17 -2.51 3.60
CA ALA A 56 29.25 -2.86 2.67
C ALA A 56 29.17 -2.11 1.33
N ILE A 57 27.96 -1.81 0.83
CA ILE A 57 27.78 -0.93 -0.34
C ILE A 57 28.25 0.51 -0.03
N ASN A 58 27.95 1.03 1.16
CA ASN A 58 28.45 2.34 1.60
C ASN A 58 29.98 2.36 1.69
N PHE A 59 30.58 1.28 2.21
CA PHE A 59 32.04 1.09 2.19
C PHE A 59 32.58 1.17 0.76
N ARG A 60 31.99 0.41 -0.16
CA ARG A 60 32.39 0.37 -1.56
C ARG A 60 32.31 1.76 -2.20
N GLY A 61 31.21 2.48 -1.99
CA GLY A 61 31.02 3.84 -2.51
C GLY A 61 32.10 4.79 -1.99
N SER A 62 32.29 4.84 -0.67
CA SER A 62 33.33 5.68 -0.06
C SER A 62 34.74 5.34 -0.57
N VAL A 63 35.10 4.05 -0.62
CA VAL A 63 36.43 3.62 -1.08
C VAL A 63 36.65 3.95 -2.56
N HIS A 64 35.61 3.81 -3.40
CA HIS A 64 35.68 4.16 -4.82
C HIS A 64 35.90 5.67 -5.02
N ASP A 65 35.09 6.48 -4.35
CA ASP A 65 35.14 7.94 -4.48
C ASP A 65 36.42 8.51 -3.86
N ARG A 66 36.95 7.89 -2.79
CA ARG A 66 38.26 8.25 -2.22
C ARG A 66 39.40 7.97 -3.17
N ALA A 67 39.32 6.90 -3.97
CA ALA A 67 40.33 6.61 -4.98
C ALA A 67 40.32 7.68 -6.09
N ILE A 68 39.13 8.17 -6.47
CA ILE A 68 38.98 9.27 -7.43
C ILE A 68 39.50 10.58 -6.84
N ALA A 69 39.05 10.95 -5.64
CA ALA A 69 39.48 12.18 -4.98
C ALA A 69 41.00 12.20 -4.73
N LEU A 70 41.61 11.07 -4.35
CA LEU A 70 43.07 10.99 -4.21
C LEU A 70 43.80 11.15 -5.54
N ARG A 71 43.25 10.64 -6.64
CA ARG A 71 43.78 10.89 -7.97
C ARG A 71 43.70 12.38 -8.31
N ASP A 72 42.58 13.02 -7.99
CA ASP A 72 42.37 14.44 -8.29
C ASP A 72 43.33 15.33 -7.47
N VAL A 73 43.62 14.99 -6.21
CA VAL A 73 44.69 15.62 -5.39
C VAL A 73 46.06 15.59 -6.09
N VAL A 74 46.37 14.50 -6.81
CA VAL A 74 47.62 14.37 -7.55
C VAL A 74 47.60 15.19 -8.85
N LEU A 75 46.49 15.17 -9.59
CA LEU A 75 46.39 15.77 -10.92
C LEU A 75 46.26 17.30 -10.88
N MET A 76 45.53 17.84 -9.91
CA MET A 76 45.21 19.27 -9.80
C MET A 76 46.43 20.10 -9.39
N ASP A 77 46.75 21.11 -10.19
CA ASP A 77 47.83 22.06 -9.89
C ASP A 77 47.36 23.21 -8.99
N ASP A 78 46.13 23.69 -9.20
CA ASP A 78 45.51 24.72 -8.37
C ASP A 78 45.35 24.28 -6.89
N PRO A 79 45.89 25.04 -5.92
CA PRO A 79 45.79 24.71 -4.50
C PRO A 79 44.35 24.65 -3.96
N ALA A 80 43.44 25.50 -4.45
CA ALA A 80 42.06 25.54 -3.94
C ALA A 80 41.29 24.27 -4.34
N ASN A 81 41.36 23.88 -5.61
CA ASN A 81 40.75 22.64 -6.11
C ASN A 81 41.36 21.39 -5.44
N ARG A 82 42.66 21.39 -5.18
CA ARG A 82 43.33 20.30 -4.46
C ARG A 82 42.81 20.17 -3.04
N HIS A 83 42.69 21.29 -2.32
CA HIS A 83 42.17 21.29 -0.96
C HIS A 83 40.71 20.80 -0.90
N ALA A 84 39.89 21.14 -1.89
CA ALA A 84 38.53 20.60 -2.02
C ALA A 84 38.53 19.07 -2.20
N ALA A 85 39.45 18.52 -3.01
CA ALA A 85 39.60 17.08 -3.17
C ALA A 85 40.08 16.40 -1.87
N GLU A 86 40.94 17.04 -1.09
CA GLU A 86 41.33 16.57 0.25
C GLU A 86 40.16 16.55 1.24
N GLN A 87 39.37 17.62 1.29
CA GLN A 87 38.16 17.68 2.11
C GLN A 87 37.16 16.58 1.73
N SER A 88 37.05 16.26 0.43
CA SER A 88 36.24 15.13 -0.04
C SER A 88 36.73 13.79 0.52
N ILE A 89 38.05 13.55 0.51
CA ILE A 89 38.64 12.35 1.12
C ILE A 89 38.29 12.24 2.60
N ASP A 90 38.41 13.35 3.35
CA ASP A 90 38.14 13.37 4.79
C ASP A 90 36.65 13.13 5.10
N LYS A 91 35.75 13.74 4.32
CA LYS A 91 34.31 13.49 4.40
C LYS A 91 33.97 12.03 4.13
N LEU A 92 34.49 11.47 3.04
CA LEU A 92 34.24 10.08 2.65
C LEU A 92 34.80 9.10 3.69
N ALA A 93 35.93 9.43 4.34
CA ALA A 93 36.47 8.65 5.46
C ALA A 93 35.51 8.68 6.67
N ALA A 94 34.91 9.81 6.98
CA ALA A 94 33.91 9.91 8.05
C ALA A 94 32.63 9.12 7.73
N ASP A 95 32.15 9.14 6.48
CA ASP A 95 30.98 8.38 6.04
C ASP A 95 31.23 6.86 6.06
N TYR A 96 32.45 6.44 5.71
CA TYR A 96 32.89 5.05 5.89
C TYR A 96 32.84 4.65 7.37
N ALA A 97 33.44 5.47 8.25
CA ALA A 97 33.46 5.20 9.70
C ALA A 97 32.05 5.11 10.31
N ARG A 98 31.10 5.94 9.85
CA ARG A 98 29.70 5.89 10.30
C ARG A 98 29.01 4.57 9.97
N SER A 99 29.39 3.94 8.85
CA SER A 99 28.88 2.62 8.46
C SER A 99 29.65 1.47 9.10
N ALA A 100 30.87 1.73 9.58
CA ALA A 100 31.76 0.68 10.08
C ALA A 100 31.34 0.14 11.44
N GLN A 101 31.03 1.01 12.40
CA GLN A 101 30.66 0.59 13.74
C GLN A 101 29.40 -0.29 13.76
N PRO A 102 28.29 0.07 13.09
CA PRO A 102 27.11 -0.78 13.06
C PRO A 102 27.36 -2.12 12.38
N LEU A 103 28.17 -2.15 11.30
CA LEU A 103 28.53 -3.38 10.62
C LEU A 103 29.36 -4.29 11.54
N ASP A 104 30.30 -3.73 12.30
CA ASP A 104 31.10 -4.46 13.28
C ASP A 104 30.22 -5.12 14.35
N ASP A 105 29.26 -4.38 14.91
CA ASP A 105 28.36 -4.89 15.95
C ASP A 105 27.48 -6.05 15.42
N MET A 106 26.98 -5.91 14.18
CA MET A 106 26.20 -6.95 13.51
C MET A 106 27.02 -8.19 13.15
N ILE A 107 28.33 -8.06 12.98
CA ILE A 107 29.22 -9.17 12.62
C ILE A 107 29.81 -9.82 13.87
N ALA A 108 30.01 -9.07 14.95
CA ALA A 108 30.38 -9.59 16.26
C ALA A 108 29.34 -10.62 16.75
N SER A 109 28.05 -10.28 16.60
CA SER A 109 26.91 -11.14 16.93
C SER A 109 26.65 -12.25 15.90
N SER A 110 27.31 -12.24 14.74
CA SER A 110 27.14 -13.28 13.72
C SER A 110 27.82 -14.60 14.12
N THR A 111 27.20 -15.73 13.76
CA THR A 111 27.78 -17.07 13.88
C THR A 111 28.54 -17.51 12.62
N ASP A 112 28.52 -16.71 11.55
CA ASP A 112 29.14 -17.05 10.28
C ASP A 112 30.63 -16.71 10.27
N ALA A 113 31.47 -17.75 10.21
CA ALA A 113 32.92 -17.60 10.18
C ALA A 113 33.43 -16.85 8.93
N LYS A 114 32.74 -16.98 7.79
CA LYS A 114 33.15 -16.32 6.53
C LYS A 114 32.91 -14.82 6.60
N GLU A 115 31.79 -14.40 7.18
CA GLU A 115 31.50 -12.97 7.42
C GLU A 115 32.61 -12.32 8.28
N LYS A 116 32.99 -12.99 9.36
CA LYS A 116 34.05 -12.52 10.26
C LYS A 116 35.42 -12.51 9.59
N ASP A 117 35.69 -13.47 8.71
CA ASP A 117 36.97 -13.54 7.99
C ASP A 117 37.09 -12.44 6.94
N ILE A 118 36.09 -12.26 6.09
CA ILE A 118 36.10 -11.21 5.06
C ILE A 118 36.15 -9.82 5.71
N LEU A 119 35.40 -9.56 6.79
CA LEU A 119 35.47 -8.28 7.49
C LEU A 119 36.86 -8.02 8.08
N ARG A 120 37.52 -9.04 8.65
CA ARG A 120 38.92 -8.92 9.11
C ARG A 120 39.86 -8.59 7.95
N GLN A 121 39.66 -9.20 6.78
CA GLN A 121 40.45 -8.89 5.58
C GLN A 121 40.23 -7.44 5.10
N ILE A 122 38.98 -6.97 5.06
CA ILE A 122 38.64 -5.58 4.73
C ILE A 122 39.39 -4.62 5.65
N LYS A 123 39.34 -4.85 6.97
CA LYS A 123 40.04 -4.02 7.97
C LYS A 123 41.55 -4.05 7.84
N ALA A 124 42.13 -5.23 7.55
CA ALA A 124 43.57 -5.34 7.35
C ALA A 124 44.03 -4.59 6.09
N ILE A 125 43.25 -4.61 5.01
CA ILE A 125 43.53 -3.86 3.78
C ILE A 125 43.35 -2.37 4.02
N GLU A 126 42.30 -1.96 4.72
CA GLU A 126 42.07 -0.57 5.14
C GLU A 126 43.27 -0.02 5.91
N GLN A 127 43.71 -0.71 6.98
CA GLN A 127 44.86 -0.31 7.79
C GLN A 127 46.16 -0.15 6.97
N ARG A 128 46.33 -0.95 5.92
CA ARG A 128 47.47 -0.83 5.00
C ARG A 128 47.31 0.30 3.98
N THR A 129 46.07 0.64 3.62
CA THR A 129 45.78 1.63 2.57
C THR A 129 45.79 3.06 3.11
N LEU A 130 45.30 3.29 4.33
CA LEU A 130 45.23 4.65 4.92
C LEU A 130 46.59 5.38 4.95
N PRO A 131 47.72 4.76 5.35
CA PRO A 131 49.02 5.42 5.31
C PRO A 131 49.47 5.80 3.90
N LEU A 132 49.09 5.04 2.87
CA LEU A 132 49.43 5.35 1.47
C LEU A 132 48.70 6.60 1.00
N ILE A 133 47.45 6.80 1.41
CA ILE A 133 46.68 8.03 1.15
C ILE A 133 47.41 9.24 1.77
N ALA A 134 47.82 9.11 3.04
CA ALA A 134 48.54 10.17 3.74
C ALA A 134 49.90 10.49 3.09
N GLN A 135 50.64 9.46 2.64
CA GLN A 135 51.90 9.66 1.91
C GLN A 135 51.70 10.40 0.59
N VAL A 136 50.69 10.04 -0.20
CA VAL A 136 50.38 10.73 -1.46
C VAL A 136 50.03 12.20 -1.22
N ARG A 137 49.27 12.51 -0.17
CA ARG A 137 48.99 13.90 0.25
C ARG A 137 50.27 14.63 0.67
N ALA A 138 51.09 14.02 1.52
CA ALA A 138 52.35 14.61 1.97
C ALA A 138 53.32 14.94 0.82
N PHE A 139 53.42 14.09 -0.21
CA PHE A 139 54.21 14.41 -1.40
C PHE A 139 53.64 15.60 -2.17
N ARG A 140 52.31 15.75 -2.24
CA ARG A 140 51.68 16.93 -2.86
C ARG A 140 51.86 18.20 -2.04
N ASP A 141 51.85 18.11 -0.73
CA ASP A 141 52.12 19.24 0.18
C ASP A 141 53.57 19.71 0.08
N ALA A 142 54.51 18.77 -0.12
CA ALA A 142 55.91 19.05 -0.42
C ALA A 142 56.17 19.51 -1.88
N ALA A 143 55.11 19.75 -2.66
CA ALA A 143 55.15 20.12 -4.08
C ALA A 143 55.82 19.07 -5.01
N ASP A 144 56.01 17.82 -4.56
CA ASP A 144 56.57 16.72 -5.35
C ASP A 144 55.46 15.92 -6.05
N LYS A 145 54.98 16.46 -7.19
CA LYS A 145 53.95 15.82 -8.02
C LYS A 145 54.41 14.46 -8.56
N ALA A 146 55.69 14.32 -8.88
CA ALA A 146 56.24 13.11 -9.50
C ALA A 146 56.23 11.93 -8.52
N GLN A 147 56.69 12.15 -7.28
CA GLN A 147 56.61 11.13 -6.22
C GLN A 147 55.16 10.83 -5.84
N ALA A 148 54.29 11.84 -5.73
CA ALA A 148 52.87 11.63 -5.46
C ALA A 148 52.20 10.73 -6.51
N GLN A 149 52.47 10.96 -7.80
CA GLN A 149 51.96 10.15 -8.90
C GLN A 149 52.51 8.73 -8.88
N GLN A 150 53.82 8.57 -8.62
CA GLN A 150 54.44 7.25 -8.51
C GLN A 150 53.83 6.43 -7.36
N HIS A 151 53.71 7.02 -6.17
CA HIS A 151 53.09 6.38 -5.01
C HIS A 151 51.61 6.06 -5.24
N LEU A 152 50.85 6.97 -5.87
CA LEU A 152 49.46 6.74 -6.23
C LEU A 152 49.32 5.53 -7.15
N LEU A 153 50.10 5.46 -8.24
CA LEU A 153 49.93 4.42 -9.26
C LEU A 153 50.49 3.06 -8.85
N LEU A 154 51.63 3.03 -8.16
CA LEU A 154 52.33 1.78 -7.82
C LEU A 154 51.92 1.20 -6.47
N GLN A 155 51.45 2.02 -5.53
CA GLN A 155 51.14 1.57 -4.17
C GLN A 155 49.65 1.76 -3.83
N ALA A 156 49.14 3.00 -3.91
CA ALA A 156 47.78 3.29 -3.45
C ALA A 156 46.70 2.66 -4.35
N ARG A 157 46.83 2.74 -5.69
CA ARG A 157 45.86 2.18 -6.63
C ARG A 157 45.69 0.66 -6.47
N PRO A 158 46.76 -0.17 -6.42
CA PRO A 158 46.60 -1.60 -6.12
C PRO A 158 45.92 -1.86 -4.76
N ALA A 159 46.21 -1.04 -3.75
CA ALA A 159 45.60 -1.17 -2.43
C ALA A 159 44.09 -0.86 -2.46
N PHE A 160 43.66 0.20 -3.15
CA PHE A 160 42.24 0.51 -3.38
C PHE A 160 41.52 -0.59 -4.15
N ILE A 161 42.16 -1.17 -5.18
CA ILE A 161 41.58 -2.30 -5.94
C ILE A 161 41.38 -3.52 -5.02
N ALA A 162 42.38 -3.86 -4.21
CA ALA A 162 42.27 -4.96 -3.24
C ALA A 162 41.18 -4.70 -2.21
N TRP A 163 41.04 -3.45 -1.75
CA TRP A 163 40.02 -3.06 -0.78
C TRP A 163 38.61 -3.20 -1.36
N LEU A 164 38.38 -2.66 -2.57
CA LEU A 164 37.12 -2.81 -3.28
C LEU A 164 36.79 -4.29 -3.57
N ALA A 165 37.78 -5.10 -3.94
CA ALA A 165 37.59 -6.52 -4.17
C ALA A 165 37.13 -7.26 -2.91
N SER A 166 37.74 -6.98 -1.75
CA SER A 166 37.35 -7.58 -0.48
C SER A 166 35.96 -7.13 -0.02
N ILE A 167 35.59 -5.87 -0.27
CA ILE A 167 34.23 -5.36 0.01
C ILE A 167 33.21 -6.02 -0.91
N ASN A 168 33.49 -6.16 -2.21
CA ASN A 168 32.61 -6.86 -3.16
C ASN A 168 32.41 -8.33 -2.75
N ALA A 169 33.46 -9.02 -2.32
CA ALA A 169 33.35 -10.40 -1.82
C ALA A 169 32.38 -10.51 -0.62
N PHE A 170 32.34 -9.48 0.23
CA PHE A 170 31.38 -9.42 1.33
C PHE A 170 29.95 -9.16 0.83
N ILE A 171 29.77 -8.23 -0.11
CA ILE A 171 28.47 -7.94 -0.74
C ILE A 171 27.91 -9.20 -1.41
N ASP A 172 28.75 -9.92 -2.17
CA ASP A 172 28.39 -11.15 -2.86
C ASP A 172 28.00 -12.27 -1.89
N LEU A 173 28.70 -12.37 -0.74
CA LEU A 173 28.32 -13.31 0.31
C LEU A 173 26.93 -12.99 0.89
N GLN A 174 26.64 -11.72 1.18
CA GLN A 174 25.33 -11.32 1.70
C GLN A 174 24.21 -11.53 0.67
N GLU A 175 24.47 -11.21 -0.60
CA GLU A 175 23.55 -11.47 -1.71
C GLU A 175 23.25 -12.98 -1.85
N ALA A 176 24.27 -13.83 -1.78
CA ALA A 176 24.09 -15.29 -1.83
C ALA A 176 23.26 -15.81 -0.64
N LYS A 177 23.49 -15.28 0.57
CA LYS A 177 22.71 -15.62 1.77
C LYS A 177 21.26 -15.17 1.65
N ASN A 178 21.01 -13.97 1.13
CA ASN A 178 19.66 -13.47 0.85
C ASN A 178 18.92 -14.36 -0.15
N ARG A 179 19.57 -14.74 -1.26
CA ARG A 179 18.98 -15.67 -2.24
C ARG A 179 18.69 -17.03 -1.65
N GLN A 180 19.58 -17.56 -0.81
CA GLN A 180 19.37 -18.85 -0.13
C GLN A 180 18.19 -18.78 0.84
N ALA A 181 18.14 -17.75 1.70
CA ALA A 181 17.05 -17.55 2.65
C ALA A 181 15.71 -17.35 1.93
N ALA A 182 15.68 -16.59 0.84
CA ALA A 182 14.47 -16.39 0.04
C ALA A 182 13.97 -17.72 -0.59
N ARG A 183 14.88 -18.54 -1.13
CA ARG A 183 14.53 -19.87 -1.64
C ARG A 183 13.95 -20.78 -0.55
N GLN A 184 14.52 -20.74 0.67
CA GLN A 184 14.01 -21.51 1.80
C GLN A 184 12.63 -21.01 2.26
N ALA A 185 12.38 -19.70 2.27
CA ALA A 185 11.09 -19.13 2.61
C ALA A 185 10.01 -19.55 1.63
N VAL A 186 10.30 -19.47 0.32
CA VAL A 186 9.39 -19.92 -0.74
C VAL A 186 9.14 -21.43 -0.66
N ALA A 187 10.17 -22.24 -0.43
CA ALA A 187 10.02 -23.68 -0.28
C ALA A 187 9.16 -24.03 0.95
N THR A 188 9.35 -23.34 2.07
CA THR A 188 8.56 -23.51 3.29
C THR A 188 7.10 -23.11 3.07
N ALA A 189 6.85 -21.99 2.38
CA ALA A 189 5.50 -21.54 2.03
C ALA A 189 4.77 -22.52 1.10
N ARG A 190 5.42 -23.03 0.06
CA ARG A 190 4.84 -24.06 -0.84
C ARG A 190 4.56 -25.36 -0.09
N GLY A 191 5.49 -25.81 0.74
CA GLY A 191 5.31 -26.99 1.58
C GLY A 191 4.15 -26.84 2.57
N PHE A 192 3.98 -25.64 3.15
CA PHE A 192 2.85 -25.31 4.01
C PHE A 192 1.51 -25.41 3.26
N ALA A 193 1.42 -24.85 2.05
CA ALA A 193 0.21 -24.94 1.23
C ALA A 193 -0.18 -26.40 0.90
N MET A 194 0.79 -27.23 0.47
CA MET A 194 0.54 -28.65 0.19
C MET A 194 0.09 -29.42 1.43
N LEU A 195 0.72 -29.17 2.58
CA LEU A 195 0.35 -29.79 3.85
C LEU A 195 -1.07 -29.41 4.27
N MET A 196 -1.49 -28.16 4.07
CA MET A 196 -2.86 -27.71 4.34
C MET A 196 -3.89 -28.41 3.45
N VAL A 197 -3.62 -28.55 2.15
CA VAL A 197 -4.51 -29.27 1.23
C VAL A 197 -4.64 -30.74 1.62
N MET A 198 -3.52 -31.43 1.86
CA MET A 198 -3.52 -32.84 2.27
C MET A 198 -4.27 -33.05 3.60
N SER A 199 -4.08 -32.14 4.56
CA SER A 199 -4.74 -32.22 5.85
C SER A 199 -6.26 -32.03 5.74
N THR A 200 -6.72 -31.13 4.87
CA THR A 200 -8.15 -30.94 4.59
C THR A 200 -8.76 -32.19 3.95
N VAL A 201 -8.06 -32.84 3.01
CA VAL A 201 -8.51 -34.10 2.40
C VAL A 201 -8.62 -35.20 3.46
N VAL A 202 -7.61 -35.34 4.33
CA VAL A 202 -7.66 -36.31 5.44
C VAL A 202 -8.82 -36.03 6.39
N ALA A 203 -9.07 -34.75 6.74
CA ALA A 203 -10.18 -34.37 7.60
C ALA A 203 -11.54 -34.74 6.99
N LEU A 204 -11.73 -34.54 5.69
CA LEU A 204 -12.95 -34.92 4.96
C LEU A 204 -13.16 -36.43 4.96
N LEU A 205 -12.11 -37.22 4.71
CA LEU A 205 -12.18 -38.68 4.74
C LEU A 205 -12.50 -39.22 6.14
N LEU A 206 -11.90 -38.62 7.18
CA LEU A 206 -12.15 -39.00 8.57
C LEU A 206 -13.57 -38.65 9.01
N GLY A 207 -14.08 -37.48 8.59
CA GLY A 207 -15.46 -37.07 8.79
C GLY A 207 -16.46 -38.04 8.13
N ALA A 208 -16.20 -38.43 6.88
CA ALA A 208 -17.03 -39.41 6.17
C ALA A 208 -17.01 -40.80 6.83
N ALA A 209 -15.85 -41.26 7.31
CA ALA A 209 -15.71 -42.53 8.02
C ALA A 209 -16.45 -42.52 9.36
N ILE A 210 -16.35 -41.44 10.14
CA ILE A 210 -17.10 -41.28 11.40
C ILE A 210 -18.61 -41.26 11.12
N ALA A 211 -19.06 -40.53 10.10
CA ALA A 211 -20.46 -40.49 9.70
C ALA A 211 -20.97 -41.89 9.32
N PHE A 212 -20.23 -42.64 8.49
CA PHE A 212 -20.60 -43.99 8.08
C PHE A 212 -20.69 -44.98 9.27
N LEU A 213 -19.74 -44.92 10.20
CA LEU A 213 -19.74 -45.78 11.40
C LEU A 213 -20.91 -45.46 12.33
N LEU A 214 -21.27 -44.19 12.50
CA LEU A 214 -22.45 -43.78 13.28
C LEU A 214 -23.74 -44.24 12.60
N THR A 215 -23.86 -44.10 11.28
CA THR A 215 -25.04 -44.58 10.53
C THR A 215 -25.21 -46.10 10.70
N ARG A 216 -24.15 -46.89 10.50
CA ARG A 216 -24.25 -48.37 10.60
C ARG A 216 -24.53 -48.86 12.01
N SER A 217 -23.96 -48.21 13.03
CA SER A 217 -24.04 -48.66 14.43
C SER A 217 -25.27 -48.16 15.20
N VAL A 218 -25.96 -47.12 14.70
CA VAL A 218 -27.15 -46.56 15.34
C VAL A 218 -28.41 -46.80 14.50
N VAL A 219 -28.37 -46.60 13.18
CA VAL A 219 -29.57 -46.63 12.33
C VAL A 219 -30.03 -48.06 11.99
N LEU A 220 -29.10 -49.01 11.83
CA LEU A 220 -29.42 -50.38 11.41
C LEU A 220 -30.15 -51.21 12.50
N PRO A 221 -29.74 -51.20 13.78
CA PRO A 221 -30.45 -51.91 14.86
C PRO A 221 -31.86 -51.36 15.10
N LEU A 222 -32.06 -50.04 14.97
CA LEU A 222 -33.39 -49.42 15.07
C LEU A 222 -34.36 -49.92 13.98
N ARG A 223 -33.87 -50.18 12.76
CA ARG A 223 -34.69 -50.77 11.69
C ARG A 223 -35.08 -52.23 11.95
N GLN A 224 -34.29 -52.99 12.70
CA GLN A 224 -34.60 -54.40 13.04
C GLN A 224 -35.71 -54.49 14.09
N SER A 225 -35.67 -53.63 15.11
CA SER A 225 -36.76 -53.52 16.10
C SER A 225 -38.09 -53.15 15.44
N LEU A 226 -38.06 -52.30 14.40
CA LEU A 226 -39.26 -51.93 13.64
C LEU A 226 -39.89 -53.12 12.88
N ARG A 227 -39.08 -54.04 12.32
CA ARG A 227 -39.60 -55.23 11.60
C ARG A 227 -40.19 -56.30 12.52
N LEU A 228 -39.63 -56.48 13.72
CA LEU A 228 -40.16 -57.44 14.70
C LEU A 228 -41.52 -56.98 15.22
N ALA A 229 -41.71 -55.67 15.43
CA ALA A 229 -43.01 -55.08 15.76
C ALA A 229 -44.07 -55.37 14.68
N GLN A 230 -43.70 -55.25 13.40
CA GLN A 230 -44.60 -55.51 12.27
C GLN A 230 -45.07 -56.98 12.19
N ARG A 231 -44.22 -57.97 12.50
CA ARG A 231 -44.64 -59.38 12.47
C ARG A 231 -45.58 -59.77 13.62
N ILE A 232 -45.40 -59.19 14.80
CA ILE A 232 -46.32 -59.42 15.94
C ILE A 232 -47.71 -58.88 15.60
N ASN A 233 -47.77 -57.76 14.87
CA ASN A 233 -49.02 -57.19 14.38
C ASN A 233 -49.79 -58.11 13.40
N ASP A 234 -49.11 -59.05 12.74
CA ASP A 234 -49.72 -59.94 11.72
C ASP A 234 -50.16 -61.31 12.28
N GLY A 235 -50.01 -61.55 13.60
CA GLY A 235 -50.53 -62.75 14.29
C GLY A 235 -49.69 -64.04 14.17
N ASP A 236 -48.52 -64.00 13.51
CA ASP A 236 -47.61 -65.14 13.38
C ASP A 236 -46.58 -65.21 14.53
N LEU A 237 -46.84 -66.08 15.51
CA LEU A 237 -46.09 -66.16 16.77
C LEU A 237 -45.05 -67.28 16.82
N ARG A 238 -44.70 -67.90 15.69
CA ARG A 238 -43.91 -69.15 15.66
C ARG A 238 -42.40 -68.97 15.44
N SER A 239 -41.88 -67.75 15.37
CA SER A 239 -40.46 -67.49 15.06
C SER A 239 -39.55 -67.35 16.30
N GLN A 240 -38.28 -67.76 16.15
CA GLN A 240 -37.21 -67.68 17.17
C GLN A 240 -35.97 -66.99 16.58
N ASP A 241 -35.91 -65.66 16.60
CA ASP A 241 -34.68 -64.92 16.28
C ASP A 241 -33.93 -64.56 17.58
N ALA A 242 -32.61 -64.69 17.64
CA ALA A 242 -31.82 -64.46 18.87
C ALA A 242 -31.28 -63.02 18.98
N ALA A 243 -31.58 -62.31 20.07
CA ALA A 243 -31.06 -60.98 20.34
C ALA A 243 -29.61 -61.02 20.86
N THR A 244 -28.67 -60.35 20.19
CA THR A 244 -27.22 -60.43 20.48
C THR A 244 -26.56 -59.13 21.00
N GLY A 245 -27.30 -58.01 21.10
CA GLY A 245 -26.75 -56.70 21.50
C GLY A 245 -26.99 -56.32 22.98
N ASN A 246 -26.00 -55.68 23.63
CA ASN A 246 -26.10 -55.20 25.02
C ASN A 246 -26.30 -53.67 25.17
N ASP A 247 -26.43 -52.93 24.06
CA ASP A 247 -26.67 -51.49 24.05
C ASP A 247 -28.17 -51.13 24.11
N GLU A 248 -28.50 -49.84 24.09
CA GLU A 248 -29.88 -49.33 24.19
C GLU A 248 -30.81 -49.93 23.12
N SER A 249 -30.28 -50.29 21.95
CA SER A 249 -31.05 -50.93 20.86
C SER A 249 -31.30 -52.44 21.10
N GLY A 250 -30.33 -53.15 21.70
CA GLY A 250 -30.49 -54.54 22.13
C GLY A 250 -31.40 -54.72 23.35
N GLN A 251 -31.52 -53.70 24.21
CA GLN A 251 -32.53 -53.67 25.27
C GLN A 251 -33.96 -53.61 24.68
N LEU A 252 -34.19 -52.79 23.65
CA LEU A 252 -35.48 -52.68 22.97
C LEU A 252 -35.88 -54.00 22.28
N LEU A 253 -34.94 -54.67 21.60
CA LEU A 253 -35.22 -55.94 20.89
C LEU A 253 -35.57 -57.09 21.85
N ARG A 254 -34.93 -57.16 23.04
CA ARG A 254 -35.26 -58.15 24.08
C ARG A 254 -36.63 -57.92 24.72
N ALA A 255 -37.03 -56.67 24.89
CA ALA A 255 -38.37 -56.33 25.39
C ALA A 255 -39.48 -56.83 24.43
N MET A 256 -39.28 -56.73 23.11
CA MET A 256 -40.25 -57.20 22.11
C MET A 256 -40.35 -58.74 22.04
N GLN A 257 -39.26 -59.47 22.25
CA GLN A 257 -39.29 -60.95 22.35
C GLN A 257 -40.00 -61.46 23.62
N GLN A 258 -40.01 -60.65 24.68
CA GLN A 258 -40.73 -60.96 25.91
C GLN A 258 -42.24 -60.81 25.70
N MET A 259 -42.68 -59.84 24.88
CA MET A 259 -44.07 -59.63 24.50
C MET A 259 -44.65 -60.80 23.68
N GLN A 260 -43.91 -61.36 22.72
CA GLN A 260 -44.37 -62.48 21.88
C GLN A 260 -44.69 -63.76 22.68
N ARG A 261 -43.84 -64.11 23.66
CA ARG A 261 -44.03 -65.32 24.50
C ARG A 261 -45.28 -65.23 25.38
N ARG A 262 -45.62 -64.04 25.84
CA ARG A 262 -46.79 -63.81 26.69
C ARG A 262 -48.12 -63.94 25.92
N LEU A 263 -48.13 -63.64 24.61
CA LEU A 263 -49.28 -63.83 23.68
C LEU A 263 -49.78 -65.28 23.63
N GLN A 264 -48.86 -66.26 23.74
CA GLN A 264 -49.18 -67.69 23.69
C GLN A 264 -49.79 -68.25 24.98
N GLU A 265 -49.46 -67.67 26.15
CA GLU A 265 -49.91 -68.17 27.46
C GLU A 265 -51.41 -67.92 27.70
N VAL A 266 -51.95 -66.80 27.20
CA VAL A 266 -53.32 -66.32 27.41
C VAL A 266 -54.39 -67.14 26.72
N ILE A 267 -54.09 -67.58 25.50
CA ILE A 267 -54.99 -68.35 24.64
C ILE A 267 -55.37 -69.68 25.33
N SER A 268 -54.51 -70.21 26.20
CA SER A 268 -54.78 -71.42 26.99
C SER A 268 -55.74 -71.19 28.16
N ALA A 269 -55.76 -69.99 28.73
CA ALA A 269 -56.50 -69.63 29.95
C ALA A 269 -57.97 -69.27 29.71
N GLN A 270 -58.30 -68.72 28.53
CA GLN A 270 -59.68 -68.46 28.11
C GLN A 270 -60.53 -69.75 28.01
N ARG A 271 -59.93 -70.88 27.62
CA ARG A 271 -60.63 -72.18 27.48
C ARG A 271 -61.14 -72.75 28.81
N SER A 272 -60.57 -72.33 29.95
CA SER A 272 -60.92 -72.83 31.28
C SER A 272 -62.01 -72.02 31.98
N MET A 273 -62.18 -70.75 31.60
CA MET A 273 -63.15 -69.82 32.19
C MET A 273 -64.59 -70.18 31.87
N ALA A 274 -64.80 -70.59 30.61
CA ALA A 274 -66.08 -70.96 30.05
C ALA A 274 -66.75 -72.09 30.84
N ALA A 275 -65.99 -73.04 31.40
CA ALA A 275 -66.53 -74.17 32.16
C ALA A 275 -67.10 -73.81 33.56
N ARG A 276 -66.80 -72.61 34.11
CA ARG A 276 -67.21 -72.20 35.47
C ARG A 276 -68.37 -71.21 35.53
N HIS A 277 -68.57 -70.40 34.49
CA HIS A 277 -69.74 -69.52 34.38
C HIS A 277 -71.06 -70.26 34.18
N ASP A 278 -71.01 -71.48 33.66
CA ASP A 278 -72.14 -72.39 33.52
C ASP A 278 -72.70 -72.92 34.86
N ALA A 279 -72.01 -72.72 36.00
CA ALA A 279 -72.42 -73.21 37.34
C ALA A 279 -73.05 -72.14 38.25
N GLY A 280 -73.25 -70.90 37.77
CA GLY A 280 -73.93 -69.81 38.49
C GLY A 280 -73.04 -68.75 39.16
N GLU A 281 -71.71 -68.89 39.09
CA GLU A 281 -70.75 -67.89 39.58
C GLU A 281 -70.49 -66.79 38.53
N ILE A 282 -71.47 -65.93 38.17
CA ILE A 282 -71.36 -64.95 37.06
C ILE A 282 -70.21 -63.91 37.21
N SER A 283 -69.68 -63.79 38.42
CA SER A 283 -68.52 -62.96 38.77
C SER A 283 -67.19 -63.73 38.75
N TYR A 284 -67.19 -65.04 38.48
CA TYR A 284 -65.97 -65.83 38.38
C TYR A 284 -65.09 -65.26 37.26
N ARG A 285 -63.78 -65.20 37.45
CA ARG A 285 -62.89 -64.65 36.45
C ARG A 285 -61.65 -65.55 36.35
N THR A 286 -61.18 -65.85 35.14
CA THR A 286 -59.84 -66.44 34.98
C THR A 286 -58.83 -65.43 35.50
N ASP A 287 -57.84 -65.91 36.26
CA ASP A 287 -56.86 -65.11 37.01
C ASP A 287 -55.93 -64.32 36.07
N ALA A 288 -56.37 -63.13 35.67
CA ALA A 288 -55.65 -62.22 34.80
C ALA A 288 -54.22 -61.87 35.29
N PRO A 289 -53.93 -61.68 36.59
CA PRO A 289 -52.59 -61.44 37.12
C PRO A 289 -51.50 -62.47 36.75
N ARG A 290 -51.89 -63.69 36.36
CA ARG A 290 -50.96 -64.74 35.89
C ARG A 290 -50.37 -64.43 34.49
N PHE A 291 -50.99 -63.53 33.74
CA PHE A 291 -50.62 -63.11 32.40
C PHE A 291 -50.37 -61.59 32.39
N PRO A 292 -49.14 -61.10 32.21
CA PRO A 292 -48.85 -59.67 32.29
C PRO A 292 -49.15 -58.90 30.99
N GLY A 293 -49.70 -57.70 31.13
CA GLY A 293 -50.06 -56.80 30.01
C GLY A 293 -51.38 -57.19 29.33
N GLU A 294 -51.57 -56.76 28.08
CA GLU A 294 -52.73 -57.03 27.17
C GLU A 294 -53.21 -58.49 27.12
N TYR A 295 -52.33 -59.39 27.56
CA TYR A 295 -52.56 -60.81 27.75
C TYR A 295 -53.40 -61.16 28.96
N GLY A 296 -53.16 -60.49 30.09
CA GLY A 296 -54.13 -60.44 31.18
C GLY A 296 -55.43 -59.84 30.69
N ASP A 297 -55.38 -58.80 29.86
CA ASP A 297 -56.56 -58.09 29.34
C ASP A 297 -57.43 -58.96 28.41
N MET A 298 -56.87 -59.83 27.57
CA MET A 298 -57.67 -60.74 26.73
C MET A 298 -58.33 -61.88 27.54
N VAL A 299 -57.68 -62.32 28.61
CA VAL A 299 -58.33 -63.13 29.65
C VAL A 299 -59.40 -62.29 30.36
N GLN A 300 -59.13 -61.00 30.60
CA GLN A 300 -60.04 -59.98 31.13
C GLN A 300 -61.22 -59.68 30.19
N ASP A 301 -61.12 -59.96 28.90
CA ASP A 301 -62.18 -59.77 27.89
C ASP A 301 -63.13 -60.95 27.81
N THR A 302 -62.64 -62.17 28.04
CA THR A 302 -63.51 -63.35 28.20
C THR A 302 -64.25 -63.26 29.54
N ASN A 303 -63.50 -62.85 30.56
CA ASN A 303 -63.99 -62.24 31.78
C ASN A 303 -65.03 -61.17 31.46
N ALA A 304 -64.79 -60.33 30.46
CA ALA A 304 -65.68 -59.28 29.97
C ALA A 304 -66.89 -59.77 29.16
N LEU A 305 -66.99 -61.03 28.76
CA LEU A 305 -68.16 -61.56 28.02
C LEU A 305 -69.22 -62.12 28.97
N VAL A 306 -68.79 -62.79 30.02
CA VAL A 306 -69.70 -63.13 31.12
C VAL A 306 -69.84 -61.98 32.10
N HIS A 307 -68.89 -61.05 32.07
CA HIS A 307 -69.25 -59.67 32.29
C HIS A 307 -70.38 -59.35 31.32
N ALA A 308 -70.31 -59.28 29.98
CA ALA A 308 -71.35 -58.79 29.03
C ALA A 308 -72.85 -58.90 29.43
N HIS A 309 -73.27 -59.97 30.10
CA HIS A 309 -74.63 -60.13 30.64
C HIS A 309 -74.86 -59.47 32.02
N VAL A 310 -73.90 -59.60 32.92
CA VAL A 310 -73.73 -58.75 34.12
C VAL A 310 -73.35 -57.32 33.74
N GLN A 311 -72.64 -57.18 32.63
CA GLN A 311 -72.25 -55.98 31.96
C GLN A 311 -73.51 -55.42 31.40
N THR A 312 -74.52 -56.07 30.81
CA THR A 312 -75.73 -55.36 30.33
C THR A 312 -76.32 -54.44 31.43
N GLN A 313 -76.23 -54.88 32.70
CA GLN A 313 -76.51 -54.08 33.89
C GLN A 313 -75.39 -53.07 34.26
N LEU A 314 -74.10 -53.46 34.27
CA LEU A 314 -72.95 -52.53 34.40
C LEU A 314 -72.66 -51.67 33.15
N ARG A 315 -73.36 -51.87 32.03
CA ARG A 315 -73.17 -51.40 30.64
C ARG A 315 -74.11 -50.26 30.42
N MET A 316 -75.30 -50.33 30.99
CA MET A 316 -76.09 -49.14 31.26
C MET A 316 -75.29 -48.16 32.14
N THR A 317 -74.54 -48.66 33.13
CA THR A 317 -73.65 -47.85 33.99
C THR A 317 -72.37 -47.40 33.27
N GLU A 318 -71.74 -48.27 32.48
CA GLU A 318 -70.51 -48.04 31.71
C GLU A 318 -70.80 -47.11 30.56
N VAL A 319 -71.85 -47.31 29.76
CA VAL A 319 -72.21 -46.43 28.65
C VAL A 319 -72.55 -45.02 29.17
N MET A 320 -73.18 -44.88 30.33
CA MET A 320 -73.31 -43.56 30.98
C MET A 320 -71.98 -43.01 31.51
N GLY A 321 -71.08 -43.87 31.99
CA GLY A 321 -69.71 -43.51 32.33
C GLY A 321 -68.89 -43.04 31.11
N SER A 322 -69.02 -43.73 29.98
CA SER A 322 -68.44 -43.39 28.67
C SER A 322 -68.98 -42.06 28.17
N TYR A 323 -70.30 -41.83 28.26
CA TYR A 323 -70.89 -40.54 27.94
C TYR A 323 -70.34 -39.42 28.85
N ALA A 324 -70.13 -39.70 30.15
CA ALA A 324 -69.60 -38.73 31.10
C ALA A 324 -68.11 -38.36 30.88
N VAL A 325 -67.30 -39.25 30.30
CA VAL A 325 -65.92 -38.95 29.86
C VAL A 325 -65.83 -38.51 28.39
N GLY A 326 -66.96 -38.44 27.69
CA GLY A 326 -67.07 -37.89 26.32
C GLY A 326 -67.03 -38.90 25.17
N ASP A 327 -66.93 -40.21 25.41
CA ASP A 327 -67.09 -41.23 24.35
C ASP A 327 -68.57 -41.52 24.11
N LEU A 328 -69.10 -40.91 23.04
CA LEU A 328 -70.49 -41.01 22.61
C LEU A 328 -70.66 -41.94 21.41
N THR A 329 -69.61 -42.65 21.00
CA THR A 329 -69.71 -43.60 19.89
C THR A 329 -70.53 -44.81 20.30
N GLN A 330 -70.45 -45.18 21.59
CA GLN A 330 -71.21 -46.26 22.19
C GLN A 330 -72.71 -45.97 22.05
N ASP A 331 -73.42 -46.66 21.16
CA ASP A 331 -74.87 -46.68 21.22
C ASP A 331 -75.27 -47.64 22.32
N ILE A 332 -76.15 -47.18 23.21
CA ILE A 332 -76.90 -48.18 23.94
C ILE A 332 -77.96 -48.75 23.01
N GLU A 333 -77.75 -50.02 22.69
CA GLU A 333 -78.65 -50.85 21.91
C GLU A 333 -80.08 -50.69 22.48
N GLN A 334 -81.08 -50.54 21.61
CA GLN A 334 -82.46 -50.51 22.11
C GLN A 334 -82.82 -51.92 22.54
N TYR A 335 -82.68 -52.17 23.84
CA TYR A 335 -82.92 -53.49 24.35
C TYR A 335 -84.43 -53.79 24.28
N PRO A 336 -84.82 -54.93 23.72
CA PRO A 336 -86.21 -55.30 23.60
C PRO A 336 -86.85 -55.57 24.97
N GLY A 337 -88.17 -55.41 25.06
CA GLY A 337 -88.92 -55.60 26.30
C GLY A 337 -88.69 -54.48 27.32
N GLU A 338 -88.74 -54.80 28.61
CA GLU A 338 -88.74 -53.81 29.70
C GLU A 338 -87.48 -52.93 29.77
N LYS A 339 -86.35 -53.38 29.20
CA LYS A 339 -85.11 -52.61 29.11
C LYS A 339 -85.18 -51.45 28.09
N SER A 340 -86.18 -51.43 27.21
CA SER A 340 -86.34 -50.44 26.13
C SER A 340 -86.51 -49.00 26.63
N ALA A 341 -87.30 -48.80 27.69
CA ALA A 341 -87.56 -47.47 28.25
C ALA A 341 -86.28 -46.81 28.80
N ILE A 342 -85.43 -47.59 29.48
CA ILE A 342 -84.14 -47.14 30.01
C ILE A 342 -83.19 -46.79 28.85
N THR A 343 -83.12 -47.65 27.84
CA THR A 343 -82.28 -47.37 26.66
C THR A 343 -82.78 -46.19 25.84
N ALA A 344 -84.09 -45.92 25.79
CA ALA A 344 -84.65 -44.78 25.06
C ALA A 344 -84.30 -43.43 25.71
N THR A 345 -84.37 -43.31 27.04
CA THR A 345 -83.93 -42.10 27.76
C THR A 345 -82.41 -41.90 27.64
N MET A 346 -81.63 -42.98 27.75
CA MET A 346 -80.17 -42.94 27.55
C MET A 346 -79.79 -42.53 26.12
N GLN A 347 -80.54 -42.97 25.11
CA GLN A 347 -80.37 -42.53 23.73
C GLN A 347 -80.72 -41.05 23.54
N GLN A 348 -81.70 -40.51 24.27
CA GLN A 348 -81.98 -39.06 24.23
C GLN A 348 -80.83 -38.23 24.81
N VAL A 349 -80.25 -38.66 25.94
CA VAL A 349 -79.04 -38.04 26.51
C VAL A 349 -77.86 -38.14 25.54
N LYS A 350 -77.65 -39.32 24.94
CA LYS A 350 -76.65 -39.52 23.89
C LYS A 350 -76.84 -38.55 22.74
N ARG A 351 -78.05 -38.43 22.18
CA ARG A 351 -78.35 -37.52 21.06
C ARG A 351 -78.01 -36.07 21.39
N ASN A 352 -78.33 -35.60 22.59
CA ASN A 352 -78.00 -34.24 23.03
C ASN A 352 -76.49 -34.04 23.19
N LEU A 353 -75.79 -34.99 23.83
CA LEU A 353 -74.32 -34.96 23.97
C LEU A 353 -73.60 -35.07 22.62
N GLN A 354 -74.14 -35.87 21.68
CA GLN A 354 -73.58 -36.02 20.35
C GLN A 354 -73.78 -34.76 19.53
N ALA A 355 -74.95 -34.12 19.63
CA ALA A 355 -75.22 -32.86 18.95
C ALA A 355 -74.24 -31.76 19.38
N ILE A 356 -73.94 -31.66 20.69
CA ILE A 356 -72.97 -30.67 21.18
C ILE A 356 -71.52 -31.06 20.85
N ASN A 357 -71.15 -32.34 20.96
CA ASN A 357 -69.81 -32.82 20.60
C ASN A 357 -69.54 -32.64 19.11
N ALA A 358 -70.51 -32.96 18.24
CA ALA A 358 -70.42 -32.71 16.81
C ALA A 358 -70.23 -31.20 16.51
N GLN A 359 -70.95 -30.32 17.21
CA GLN A 359 -70.79 -28.88 17.04
C GLN A 359 -69.41 -28.38 17.50
N ILE A 360 -68.86 -28.94 18.60
CA ILE A 360 -67.50 -28.63 19.07
C ILE A 360 -66.46 -29.16 18.08
N GLN A 361 -66.60 -30.40 17.60
CA GLN A 361 -65.68 -31.00 16.63
C GLN A 361 -65.68 -30.24 15.32
N GLU A 362 -66.85 -29.80 14.82
CA GLU A 362 -66.96 -28.99 13.62
C GLU A 362 -66.17 -27.68 13.75
N LEU A 363 -66.37 -26.94 14.85
CA LEU A 363 -65.63 -25.69 15.10
C LEU A 363 -64.14 -25.92 15.33
N THR A 364 -63.78 -27.00 16.02
CA THR A 364 -62.37 -27.33 16.32
C THR A 364 -61.63 -27.81 15.07
N GLN A 365 -62.26 -28.61 14.21
CA GLN A 365 -61.69 -29.02 12.92
C GLN A 365 -61.53 -27.82 11.99
N ALA A 366 -62.51 -26.92 11.95
CA ALA A 366 -62.39 -25.66 11.22
C ALA A 366 -61.18 -24.85 11.73
N ALA A 367 -61.04 -24.68 13.05
CA ALA A 367 -59.87 -24.02 13.65
C ALA A 367 -58.53 -24.71 13.32
N CYS A 368 -58.47 -26.04 13.40
CA CYS A 368 -57.27 -26.83 13.04
C CYS A 368 -56.93 -26.73 11.55
N ALA A 369 -57.93 -26.58 10.68
CA ALA A 369 -57.77 -26.32 9.26
C ALA A 369 -57.47 -24.84 8.95
N GLY A 370 -57.50 -23.96 9.96
CA GLY A 370 -57.26 -22.53 9.84
C GLY A 370 -58.49 -21.68 9.46
N ASP A 371 -59.68 -22.27 9.38
CA ASP A 371 -60.95 -21.57 9.17
C ASP A 371 -61.54 -21.15 10.53
N PHE A 372 -61.24 -19.92 10.94
CA PHE A 372 -61.80 -19.32 12.15
C PHE A 372 -63.09 -18.53 11.89
N ALA A 373 -63.60 -18.47 10.66
CA ALA A 373 -64.82 -17.71 10.33
C ALA A 373 -66.10 -18.48 10.68
N LEU A 374 -66.04 -19.81 10.79
CA LEU A 374 -67.17 -20.67 11.11
C LEU A 374 -67.76 -20.38 12.52
N ARG A 375 -69.08 -20.41 12.64
CA ARG A 375 -69.82 -20.20 13.90
C ARG A 375 -70.82 -21.33 14.14
N GLY A 376 -70.84 -21.84 15.37
CA GLY A 376 -71.83 -22.80 15.83
C GLY A 376 -73.17 -22.15 16.10
N LYS A 377 -74.22 -22.97 16.23
CA LYS A 377 -75.63 -22.54 16.36
C LYS A 377 -76.12 -22.68 17.82
N PRO A 378 -75.95 -21.67 18.68
CA PRO A 378 -76.27 -21.77 20.11
C PRO A 378 -77.77 -21.97 20.38
N GLU A 379 -78.65 -21.58 19.45
CA GLU A 379 -80.11 -21.70 19.58
C GLU A 379 -80.61 -23.15 19.59
N ARG A 380 -79.75 -24.11 19.21
CA ARG A 380 -80.07 -25.55 19.20
C ARG A 380 -79.87 -26.22 20.57
N PHE A 381 -79.36 -25.49 21.55
CA PHE A 381 -78.99 -26.01 22.87
C PHE A 381 -79.63 -25.17 23.97
N GLU A 382 -79.80 -25.76 25.15
CA GLU A 382 -80.34 -25.09 26.34
C GLU A 382 -79.30 -25.10 27.47
N HIS A 383 -79.41 -24.11 28.37
CA HIS A 383 -78.56 -23.94 29.55
C HIS A 383 -77.04 -23.97 29.23
N ASP A 384 -76.25 -24.82 29.89
CA ASP A 384 -74.78 -24.76 29.83
C ASP A 384 -74.20 -25.16 28.47
N PHE A 385 -74.86 -26.06 27.72
CA PHE A 385 -74.41 -26.42 26.37
C PHE A 385 -74.50 -25.25 25.40
N ARG A 386 -75.50 -24.36 25.58
CA ARG A 386 -75.61 -23.13 24.79
C ARG A 386 -74.46 -22.17 25.09
N LEU A 387 -74.18 -21.91 26.36
CA LEU A 387 -73.07 -21.04 26.79
C LEU A 387 -71.72 -21.53 26.27
N MET A 388 -71.50 -22.85 26.20
CA MET A 388 -70.27 -23.42 25.65
C MET A 388 -70.08 -23.11 24.16
N VAL A 389 -71.15 -23.21 23.34
CA VAL A 389 -71.09 -22.84 21.92
C VAL A 389 -70.88 -21.33 21.75
N GLU A 390 -71.55 -20.50 22.57
CA GLU A 390 -71.36 -19.04 22.55
C GLU A 390 -69.91 -18.64 22.90
N ASN A 391 -69.30 -19.30 23.88
CA ASN A 391 -67.90 -19.09 24.25
C ASN A 391 -66.93 -19.55 23.15
N LEU A 392 -67.16 -20.72 22.54
CA LEU A 392 -66.35 -21.19 21.41
C LEU A 392 -66.46 -20.24 20.21
N ASN A 393 -67.66 -19.74 19.91
CA ASN A 393 -67.86 -18.72 18.88
C ASN A 393 -67.08 -17.43 19.17
N THR A 394 -67.05 -17.00 20.43
CA THR A 394 -66.29 -15.81 20.86
C THR A 394 -64.79 -16.03 20.69
N MET A 395 -64.28 -17.22 21.03
CA MET A 395 -62.88 -17.59 20.84
C MET A 395 -62.49 -17.65 19.36
N MET A 396 -63.36 -18.24 18.52
CA MET A 396 -63.19 -18.29 17.06
C MET A 396 -63.15 -16.87 16.47
N ALA A 397 -64.11 -16.02 16.82
CA ALA A 397 -64.17 -14.63 16.35
C ALA A 397 -62.97 -13.78 16.73
N THR A 398 -62.48 -13.95 17.97
CA THR A 398 -61.28 -13.24 18.45
C THR A 398 -60.04 -13.69 17.67
N SER A 399 -59.90 -15.01 17.44
CA SER A 399 -58.76 -15.57 16.71
C SER A 399 -58.78 -15.18 15.23
N ASP A 400 -59.95 -15.24 14.59
CA ASP A 400 -60.17 -14.84 13.19
C ASP A 400 -59.75 -13.39 12.94
N THR A 401 -60.28 -12.46 13.74
CA THR A 401 -60.00 -11.02 13.61
C THR A 401 -58.51 -10.71 13.78
N ASN A 402 -57.86 -11.35 14.74
CA ASN A 402 -56.45 -11.08 15.05
C ASN A 402 -55.51 -11.67 13.98
N LEU A 403 -55.77 -12.90 13.53
CA LEU A 403 -54.99 -13.53 12.46
C LEU A 403 -55.21 -12.83 11.11
N ALA A 404 -56.42 -12.36 10.82
CA ALA A 404 -56.70 -11.55 9.64
C ALA A 404 -55.90 -10.25 9.64
N SER A 405 -55.84 -9.55 10.78
CA SER A 405 -55.06 -8.32 10.96
C SER A 405 -53.56 -8.54 10.76
N PHE A 406 -53.03 -9.65 11.29
CA PHE A 406 -51.62 -10.01 11.11
C PHE A 406 -51.31 -10.40 9.66
N SER A 407 -52.19 -11.18 9.02
CA SER A 407 -52.05 -11.53 7.61
C SER A 407 -52.10 -10.31 6.69
N ALA A 408 -52.95 -9.32 6.99
CA ALA A 408 -53.03 -8.07 6.24
C ALA A 408 -51.73 -7.27 6.34
N LEU A 409 -51.12 -7.20 7.53
CA LEU A 409 -49.83 -6.55 7.72
C LEU A 409 -48.71 -7.25 6.94
N LEU A 410 -48.63 -8.59 7.00
CA LEU A 410 -47.62 -9.33 6.25
C LEU A 410 -47.76 -9.18 4.74
N ARG A 411 -48.99 -9.12 4.22
CA ARG A 411 -49.25 -8.81 2.80
C ARG A 411 -48.77 -7.40 2.46
N ALA A 412 -49.10 -6.41 3.29
CA ALA A 412 -48.63 -5.04 3.09
C ALA A 412 -47.09 -4.96 3.05
N ILE A 413 -46.39 -5.63 3.97
CA ILE A 413 -44.91 -5.70 3.97
C ILE A 413 -44.39 -6.37 2.69
N ALA A 414 -45.00 -7.47 2.25
CA ALA A 414 -44.60 -8.19 1.05
C ALA A 414 -44.82 -7.35 -0.23
N ASP A 415 -45.87 -6.54 -0.26
CA ASP A 415 -46.17 -5.59 -1.34
C ASP A 415 -45.33 -4.30 -1.25
N GLY A 416 -44.44 -4.20 -0.26
CA GLY A 416 -43.56 -3.05 -0.04
C GLY A 416 -44.22 -1.90 0.74
N ASP A 417 -45.46 -2.03 1.20
CA ASP A 417 -46.13 -1.01 2.01
C ASP A 417 -45.73 -1.11 3.49
N LEU A 418 -44.75 -0.30 3.88
CA LEU A 418 -44.28 -0.17 5.26
C LEU A 418 -45.02 0.94 6.03
N THR A 419 -46.13 1.47 5.52
CA THR A 419 -46.96 2.47 6.22
C THR A 419 -48.04 1.82 7.08
N VAL A 420 -48.43 0.58 6.77
CA VAL A 420 -49.46 -0.16 7.48
C VAL A 420 -48.97 -0.59 8.87
N ARG A 421 -49.85 -0.51 9.86
CA ARG A 421 -49.62 -0.98 11.23
C ARG A 421 -50.82 -1.78 11.70
N MET A 422 -50.59 -2.77 12.56
CA MET A 422 -51.68 -3.44 13.27
C MET A 422 -52.20 -2.52 14.38
N SER A 423 -53.47 -2.12 14.29
CA SER A 423 -54.18 -1.27 15.26
C SER A 423 -55.38 -2.02 15.85
N GLY A 424 -55.68 -1.75 17.13
CA GLY A 424 -56.76 -2.42 17.85
C GLY A 424 -56.40 -2.87 19.28
N ASN A 425 -57.41 -3.33 20.02
CA ASN A 425 -57.31 -3.78 21.40
C ASN A 425 -57.02 -5.30 21.48
N PHE A 426 -55.76 -5.66 21.34
CA PHE A 426 -55.28 -7.03 21.48
C PHE A 426 -54.88 -7.33 22.92
N HIS A 427 -54.98 -8.60 23.33
CA HIS A 427 -54.63 -9.05 24.68
C HIS A 427 -53.74 -10.31 24.61
N GLY A 428 -52.90 -10.52 25.64
CA GLY A 428 -52.03 -11.69 25.74
C GLY A 428 -51.07 -11.83 24.55
N VAL A 429 -50.98 -13.04 23.98
CA VAL A 429 -50.07 -13.35 22.86
C VAL A 429 -50.34 -12.48 21.62
N PHE A 430 -51.60 -12.14 21.35
CA PHE A 430 -51.93 -11.29 20.19
C PHE A 430 -51.45 -9.84 20.36
N ALA A 431 -51.35 -9.33 21.60
CA ALA A 431 -50.77 -8.02 21.85
C ALA A 431 -49.25 -8.01 21.60
N SER A 432 -48.55 -9.04 22.08
CA SER A 432 -47.12 -9.21 21.78
C SER A 432 -46.87 -9.33 20.28
N MET A 433 -47.68 -10.12 19.57
CA MET A 433 -47.57 -10.28 18.12
C MET A 433 -47.76 -8.95 17.39
N ARG A 434 -48.74 -8.12 17.77
CA ARG A 434 -48.90 -6.76 17.24
C ARG A 434 -47.65 -5.92 17.47
N ASP A 435 -47.13 -5.92 18.70
CA ASP A 435 -46.00 -5.06 19.08
C ASP A 435 -44.72 -5.48 18.35
N ASP A 436 -44.44 -6.78 18.27
CA ASP A 436 -43.31 -7.35 17.55
C ASP A 436 -43.40 -7.07 16.03
N ALA A 437 -44.60 -7.23 15.45
CA ALA A 437 -44.83 -6.96 14.04
C ALA A 437 -44.68 -5.47 13.73
N ASN A 438 -45.29 -4.59 14.52
CA ASN A 438 -45.17 -3.14 14.36
C ASN A 438 -43.72 -2.67 14.57
N SER A 439 -42.98 -3.26 15.53
CA SER A 439 -41.55 -2.98 15.73
C SER A 439 -40.72 -3.39 14.52
N THR A 440 -41.04 -4.54 13.91
CA THR A 440 -40.39 -5.01 12.69
C THR A 440 -40.62 -4.03 11.54
N VAL A 441 -41.86 -3.58 11.33
CA VAL A 441 -42.16 -2.59 10.28
C VAL A 441 -41.42 -1.28 10.56
N HIS A 442 -41.41 -0.79 11.80
CA HIS A 442 -40.66 0.42 12.16
C HIS A 442 -39.16 0.31 11.82
N ARG A 443 -38.52 -0.80 12.19
CA ARG A 443 -37.10 -1.02 11.89
C ARG A 443 -36.83 -1.08 10.38
N LEU A 444 -37.73 -1.69 9.60
CA LEU A 444 -37.61 -1.73 8.15
C LEU A 444 -37.82 -0.33 7.54
N THR A 445 -38.81 0.43 8.02
CA THR A 445 -39.02 1.82 7.61
C THR A 445 -37.75 2.65 7.86
N ASP A 446 -37.16 2.57 9.05
CA ASP A 446 -35.93 3.31 9.39
C ASP A 446 -34.75 2.96 8.47
N ILE A 447 -34.56 1.66 8.19
CA ILE A 447 -33.49 1.18 7.30
C ILE A 447 -33.70 1.74 5.89
N VAL A 448 -34.90 1.62 5.34
CA VAL A 448 -35.24 2.11 3.99
C VAL A 448 -35.06 3.62 3.89
N THR A 449 -35.60 4.39 4.84
CA THR A 449 -35.46 5.86 4.87
C THR A 449 -33.99 6.26 4.93
N ARG A 450 -33.19 5.59 5.76
CA ARG A 450 -31.75 5.89 5.89
C ARG A 450 -30.96 5.53 4.63
N ILE A 451 -31.35 4.47 3.91
CA ILE A 451 -30.78 4.14 2.59
C ILE A 451 -31.15 5.22 1.56
N GLN A 452 -32.40 5.68 1.53
CA GLN A 452 -32.83 6.77 0.63
C GLN A 452 -32.04 8.06 0.87
N THR A 453 -31.92 8.49 2.14
CA THR A 453 -31.15 9.69 2.49
C THR A 453 -29.67 9.54 2.11
N THR A 454 -29.05 8.40 2.43
CA THR A 454 -27.64 8.16 2.12
C THR A 454 -27.40 8.09 0.62
N SER A 455 -28.29 7.47 -0.15
CA SER A 455 -28.18 7.39 -1.61
C SER A 455 -28.25 8.77 -2.23
N ASN A 456 -29.20 9.62 -1.81
CA ASN A 456 -29.30 11.00 -2.28
C ASN A 456 -28.02 11.80 -1.97
N SER A 457 -27.47 11.67 -0.75
CA SER A 457 -26.20 12.33 -0.40
C SER A 457 -25.02 11.84 -1.25
N ILE A 458 -24.95 10.54 -1.58
CA ILE A 458 -23.93 10.01 -2.51
C ILE A 458 -24.11 10.60 -3.91
N GLY A 459 -25.36 10.75 -4.38
CA GLY A 459 -25.65 11.35 -5.68
C GLY A 459 -25.16 12.80 -5.77
N PHE A 460 -25.50 13.64 -4.80
CA PHE A 460 -25.02 15.03 -4.75
C PHE A 460 -23.50 15.11 -4.64
N ALA A 461 -22.87 14.29 -3.79
CA ALA A 461 -21.42 14.28 -3.67
C ALA A 461 -20.73 13.83 -4.97
N ALA A 462 -21.32 12.89 -5.71
CA ALA A 462 -20.80 12.46 -7.00
C ALA A 462 -20.90 13.58 -8.06
N GLU A 463 -22.01 14.31 -8.09
CA GLU A 463 -22.20 15.47 -8.98
C GLU A 463 -21.19 16.59 -8.69
N ASP A 464 -20.97 16.92 -7.41
CA ASP A 464 -19.95 17.90 -6.99
C ASP A 464 -18.54 17.47 -7.41
N ILE A 465 -18.20 16.18 -7.26
CA ILE A 465 -16.91 15.63 -7.70
C ILE A 465 -16.78 15.72 -9.22
N ALA A 466 -17.84 15.40 -9.97
CA ALA A 466 -17.82 15.48 -11.43
C ALA A 466 -17.57 16.93 -11.91
N SER A 467 -18.27 17.90 -11.32
CA SER A 467 -18.09 19.32 -11.59
C SER A 467 -16.67 19.80 -11.24
N GLY A 468 -16.17 19.46 -10.05
CA GLY A 468 -14.81 19.82 -9.61
C GLY A 468 -13.71 19.21 -10.50
N ASN A 469 -13.93 17.99 -11.01
CA ASN A 469 -13.02 17.36 -11.96
C ASN A 469 -13.03 18.06 -13.32
N GLN A 470 -14.17 18.58 -13.77
CA GLN A 470 -14.25 19.33 -15.01
C GLN A 470 -13.48 20.66 -14.93
N GLU A 471 -13.57 21.35 -13.79
CA GLU A 471 -12.74 22.53 -13.53
C GLU A 471 -11.24 22.17 -13.48
N LEU A 472 -10.90 21.05 -12.84
CA LEU A 472 -9.50 20.58 -12.76
C LEU A 472 -8.94 20.19 -14.13
N ALA A 473 -9.74 19.59 -15.01
CA ALA A 473 -9.37 19.32 -16.41
C ALA A 473 -9.02 20.64 -17.12
N GLN A 474 -9.91 21.63 -17.07
CA GLN A 474 -9.72 22.91 -17.73
C GLN A 474 -8.44 23.62 -17.22
N ARG A 475 -8.20 23.59 -15.91
CA ARG A 475 -6.98 24.16 -15.31
C ARG A 475 -5.72 23.39 -15.73
N SER A 476 -5.80 22.07 -15.86
CA SER A 476 -4.68 21.24 -16.30
C SER A 476 -4.34 21.50 -17.78
N GLU A 477 -5.33 21.68 -18.64
CA GLU A 477 -5.13 22.08 -20.04
C GLU A 477 -4.48 23.46 -20.14
N GLN A 478 -4.97 24.44 -19.37
CA GLN A 478 -4.38 25.77 -19.37
C GLN A 478 -2.95 25.78 -18.82
N GLN A 479 -2.67 24.97 -17.80
CA GLN A 479 -1.32 24.79 -17.27
C GLN A 479 -0.39 24.15 -18.31
N ALA A 480 -0.86 23.16 -19.07
CA ALA A 480 -0.08 22.55 -20.14
C ALA A 480 0.31 23.59 -21.21
N ALA A 481 -0.65 24.43 -21.64
CA ALA A 481 -0.37 25.51 -22.58
C ALA A 481 0.66 26.52 -22.04
N SER A 482 0.56 26.92 -20.77
CA SER A 482 1.55 27.81 -20.14
C SER A 482 2.94 27.17 -20.00
N LEU A 483 3.01 25.86 -19.75
CA LEU A 483 4.28 25.13 -19.70
C LEU A 483 4.92 25.05 -21.08
N GLU A 484 4.14 24.86 -22.13
CA GLU A 484 4.62 24.83 -23.52
C GLU A 484 5.20 26.19 -23.95
N GLU A 485 4.52 27.29 -23.63
CA GLU A 485 5.03 28.65 -23.86
C GLU A 485 6.28 28.96 -23.03
N THR A 486 6.33 28.50 -21.78
CA THR A 486 7.50 28.66 -20.92
C THR A 486 8.68 27.86 -21.47
N ALA A 487 8.47 26.62 -21.92
CA ALA A 487 9.51 25.79 -22.52
C ALA A 487 10.09 26.45 -23.78
N ALA A 488 9.25 26.95 -24.67
CA ALA A 488 9.69 27.68 -25.87
C ALA A 488 10.52 28.93 -25.51
N SER A 489 10.08 29.69 -24.50
CA SER A 489 10.83 30.86 -24.00
C SER A 489 12.18 30.46 -23.39
N MET A 490 12.24 29.32 -22.69
CA MET A 490 13.49 28.80 -22.11
C MET A 490 14.45 28.31 -23.20
N GLU A 491 13.97 27.72 -24.30
CA GLU A 491 14.81 27.36 -25.44
C GLU A 491 15.42 28.61 -26.10
N GLU A 492 14.62 29.67 -26.32
CA GLU A 492 15.12 30.93 -26.86
C GLU A 492 16.15 31.60 -25.92
N LEU A 493 15.90 31.59 -24.62
CA LEU A 493 16.85 32.07 -23.61
C LEU A 493 18.14 31.24 -23.60
N THR A 494 18.05 29.91 -23.70
CA THR A 494 19.21 29.02 -23.80
C THR A 494 20.07 29.37 -24.99
N SER A 495 19.44 29.56 -26.15
CA SER A 495 20.11 29.97 -27.39
C SER A 495 20.83 31.31 -27.22
N THR A 496 20.14 32.30 -26.66
CA THR A 496 20.68 33.65 -26.45
C THR A 496 21.86 33.66 -25.46
N VAL A 497 21.77 32.93 -24.36
CA VAL A 497 22.84 32.81 -23.36
C VAL A 497 24.06 32.11 -23.95
N LYS A 498 23.87 31.04 -24.73
CA LYS A 498 24.96 30.37 -25.45
C LYS A 498 25.64 31.30 -26.44
N GLN A 499 24.84 32.07 -27.19
CA GLN A 499 25.36 33.06 -28.13
C GLN A 499 26.15 34.17 -27.42
N ASN A 500 25.69 34.64 -26.26
CA ASN A 500 26.41 35.61 -25.44
C ASN A 500 27.76 35.07 -24.93
N ALA A 501 27.81 33.81 -24.49
CA ALA A 501 29.06 33.17 -24.10
C ALA A 501 30.07 33.12 -25.27
N GLU A 502 29.60 32.75 -26.46
CA GLU A 502 30.43 32.73 -27.66
C GLU A 502 30.89 34.13 -28.09
N HIS A 503 30.02 35.13 -28.02
CA HIS A 503 30.34 36.53 -28.32
C HIS A 503 31.36 37.09 -27.33
N ALA A 504 31.20 36.85 -26.04
CA ALA A 504 32.16 37.25 -25.01
C ALA A 504 33.53 36.59 -25.24
N ALA A 505 33.56 35.29 -25.56
CA ALA A 505 34.80 34.59 -25.90
C ALA A 505 35.47 35.15 -27.17
N ARG A 506 34.69 35.54 -28.17
CA ARG A 506 35.19 36.17 -29.41
C ARG A 506 35.73 37.58 -29.15
N ALA A 507 35.01 38.40 -28.38
CA ALA A 507 35.43 39.73 -27.96
C ALA A 507 36.72 39.67 -27.12
N ASN A 508 36.83 38.69 -26.22
CA ASN A 508 38.03 38.45 -25.42
C ASN A 508 39.26 38.17 -26.30
N ARG A 509 39.13 37.35 -27.35
CA ARG A 509 40.21 37.10 -28.32
C ARG A 509 40.60 38.36 -29.09
N LEU A 510 39.62 39.15 -29.53
CA LEU A 510 39.86 40.42 -30.22
C LEU A 510 40.57 41.43 -29.31
N ALA A 511 40.15 41.55 -28.05
CA ALA A 511 40.78 42.41 -27.06
C ALA A 511 42.23 42.00 -26.81
N ARG A 512 42.52 40.70 -26.61
CA ARG A 512 43.90 40.21 -26.48
C ARG A 512 44.76 40.52 -27.70
N GLY A 513 44.19 40.40 -28.91
CA GLY A 513 44.87 40.79 -30.15
C GLY A 513 45.19 42.29 -30.20
N ALA A 514 44.23 43.14 -29.83
CA ALA A 514 44.43 44.59 -29.76
C ALA A 514 45.48 44.98 -28.70
N ALA A 515 45.49 44.31 -27.55
CA ALA A 515 46.50 44.52 -26.51
C ALA A 515 47.91 44.15 -26.99
N ALA A 516 48.04 43.06 -27.75
CA ALA A 516 49.32 42.66 -28.35
C ALA A 516 49.83 43.72 -29.34
N ILE A 517 48.97 44.22 -30.23
CA ILE A 517 49.30 45.29 -31.18
C ILE A 517 49.67 46.58 -30.46
N ALA A 518 48.92 46.97 -29.42
CA ALA A 518 49.22 48.16 -28.63
C ALA A 518 50.55 48.03 -27.86
N THR A 519 50.89 46.83 -27.39
CA THR A 519 52.17 46.55 -26.74
C THR A 519 53.32 46.68 -27.74
N GLU A 520 53.19 46.09 -28.93
CA GLU A 520 54.17 46.23 -30.01
C GLU A 520 54.34 47.70 -30.43
N GLY A 521 53.24 48.45 -30.56
CA GLY A 521 53.26 49.88 -30.85
C GLY A 521 53.98 50.69 -29.75
N ARG A 522 53.79 50.33 -28.48
CA ARG A 522 54.51 50.95 -27.36
C ARG A 522 56.01 50.68 -27.45
N ASP A 523 56.41 49.47 -27.79
CA ASP A 523 57.82 49.09 -27.92
C ASP A 523 58.50 49.81 -29.09
N VAL A 524 57.82 49.96 -30.24
CA VAL A 524 58.29 50.76 -31.38
C VAL A 524 58.45 52.23 -30.99
N VAL A 525 57.48 52.81 -30.29
CA VAL A 525 57.58 54.18 -29.77
C VAL A 525 58.76 54.32 -28.80
N GLY A 526 59.01 53.33 -27.96
CA GLY A 526 60.19 53.26 -27.09
C GLY A 526 61.51 53.34 -27.86
N GLN A 527 61.63 52.59 -28.96
CA GLN A 527 62.79 52.66 -29.86
C GLN A 527 62.95 54.05 -30.51
N VAL A 528 61.84 54.71 -30.88
CA VAL A 528 61.88 56.07 -31.44
C VAL A 528 62.39 57.08 -30.41
N ILE A 529 61.98 56.97 -29.14
CA ILE A 529 62.47 57.82 -28.05
C ILE A 529 63.99 57.66 -27.89
N GLU A 530 64.48 56.42 -27.90
CA GLU A 530 65.91 56.12 -27.80
C GLU A 530 66.70 56.76 -28.97
N GLN A 531 66.20 56.63 -30.20
CA GLN A 531 66.83 57.24 -31.38
C GLN A 531 66.79 58.78 -31.32
N MET A 532 65.68 59.38 -30.88
CA MET A 532 65.57 60.83 -30.71
C MET A 532 66.55 61.36 -29.67
N SER A 533 66.74 60.65 -28.56
CA SER A 533 67.77 60.98 -27.55
C SER A 533 69.18 60.88 -28.15
N GLY A 534 69.44 59.89 -28.99
CA GLY A 534 70.69 59.76 -29.74
C GLY A 534 70.94 60.94 -30.69
N ILE A 535 69.91 61.39 -31.44
CA ILE A 535 69.99 62.55 -32.33
C ILE A 535 70.21 63.84 -31.56
N GLU A 536 69.52 64.03 -30.43
CA GLU A 536 69.71 65.18 -29.55
C GLU A 536 71.17 65.25 -29.04
N ALA A 537 71.70 64.13 -28.56
CA ALA A 537 73.08 64.04 -28.08
C ALA A 537 74.10 64.32 -29.19
N ALA A 538 73.90 63.77 -30.40
CA ALA A 538 74.74 64.05 -31.56
C ALA A 538 74.69 65.53 -31.97
N SER A 539 73.51 66.13 -31.94
CA SER A 539 73.30 67.55 -32.31
C SER A 539 73.98 68.50 -31.32
N ARG A 540 73.90 68.23 -30.01
CA ARG A 540 74.67 68.97 -29.00
C ARG A 540 76.18 68.86 -29.22
N ARG A 541 76.66 67.67 -29.57
CA ARG A 541 78.08 67.45 -29.91
C ARG A 541 78.52 68.26 -31.12
N ILE A 542 77.66 68.40 -32.14
CA ILE A 542 77.92 69.27 -33.29
C ILE A 542 77.96 70.73 -32.85
N ALA A 543 77.01 71.19 -32.03
CA ALA A 543 77.01 72.56 -31.49
C ALA A 543 78.32 72.89 -30.75
N ASP A 544 78.85 71.96 -29.95
CA ASP A 544 80.14 72.12 -29.28
C ASP A 544 81.30 72.27 -30.28
N ILE A 545 81.35 71.42 -31.32
CA ILE A 545 82.37 71.49 -32.39
C ILE A 545 82.30 72.83 -33.13
N ILE A 546 81.10 73.29 -33.47
CA ILE A 546 80.91 74.58 -34.15
C ILE A 546 81.37 75.74 -33.26
N SER A 547 81.14 75.64 -31.95
CA SER A 547 81.65 76.63 -30.98
C SER A 547 83.19 76.65 -30.93
N VAL A 548 83.85 75.49 -31.10
CA VAL A 548 85.31 75.41 -31.26
C VAL A 548 85.76 76.04 -32.59
N ILE A 549 85.04 75.79 -33.69
CA ILE A 549 85.36 76.36 -35.01
C ILE A 549 85.23 77.89 -35.01
N ASP A 550 84.19 78.46 -34.38
CA ASP A 550 84.07 79.91 -34.20
C ASP A 550 85.23 80.47 -33.36
N GLY A 551 85.66 79.73 -32.32
CA GLY A 551 86.86 80.03 -31.53
C GLY A 551 88.14 80.05 -32.38
N ILE A 552 88.33 79.07 -33.27
CA ILE A 552 89.47 79.00 -34.21
C ILE A 552 89.40 80.16 -35.20
N ALA A 553 88.22 80.49 -35.73
CA ALA A 553 88.03 81.62 -36.64
C ALA A 553 88.39 82.95 -35.94
N PHE A 554 87.98 83.13 -34.68
CA PHE A 554 88.37 84.29 -33.87
C PHE A 554 89.89 84.37 -33.65
N GLN A 555 90.52 83.27 -33.25
CA GLN A 555 91.98 83.21 -33.11
C GLN A 555 92.70 83.52 -34.42
N THR A 556 92.22 82.98 -35.54
CA THR A 556 92.75 83.22 -36.89
C THR A 556 92.63 84.69 -37.29
N ASN A 557 91.52 85.35 -36.91
CA ASN A 557 91.31 86.78 -37.13
C ASN A 557 92.34 87.64 -36.37
N ILE A 558 92.65 87.29 -35.12
CA ILE A 558 93.67 87.96 -34.32
C ILE A 558 95.08 87.72 -34.87
N LEU A 559 95.41 86.49 -35.28
CA LEU A 559 96.67 86.14 -35.93
C LEU A 559 96.86 86.90 -37.25
N ALA A 560 95.82 86.96 -38.08
CA ALA A 560 95.84 87.70 -39.34
C ALA A 560 95.96 89.22 -39.13
N LEU A 561 95.32 89.77 -38.09
CA LEU A 561 95.49 91.17 -37.70
C LEU A 561 96.94 91.46 -37.27
N ASN A 562 97.53 90.62 -36.42
CA ASN A 562 98.92 90.74 -35.99
C ASN A 562 99.88 90.65 -37.20
N ALA A 563 99.64 89.72 -38.12
CA ALA A 563 100.42 89.59 -39.35
C ALA A 563 100.28 90.81 -40.28
N ALA A 564 99.07 91.38 -40.40
CA ALA A 564 98.83 92.60 -41.18
C ALA A 564 99.56 93.82 -40.58
N VAL A 565 99.58 93.94 -39.24
CA VAL A 565 100.32 94.98 -38.52
C VAL A 565 101.83 94.83 -38.73
N GLU A 566 102.38 93.62 -38.61
CA GLU A 566 103.81 93.38 -38.81
C GLU A 566 104.23 93.56 -40.28
N ALA A 567 103.36 93.19 -41.23
CA ALA A 567 103.55 93.47 -42.65
C ALA A 567 103.52 94.98 -42.98
N ALA A 568 102.67 95.76 -42.31
CA ALA A 568 102.68 97.23 -42.41
C ALA A 568 103.95 97.85 -41.81
N ARG A 569 104.52 97.21 -40.78
CA ARG A 569 105.78 97.60 -40.13
C ARG A 569 107.02 97.39 -41.02
N ALA A 570 106.96 96.41 -41.92
CA ALA A 570 108.03 96.07 -42.87
C ALA A 570 108.07 96.93 -44.16
N GLY A 571 107.15 97.90 -44.32
CA GLY A 571 107.15 98.85 -45.44
C GLY A 571 106.96 98.18 -46.81
N GLU A 572 107.71 98.62 -47.84
CA GLU A 572 107.57 98.12 -49.23
C GLU A 572 107.85 96.62 -49.39
N GLN A 573 108.61 96.00 -48.48
CA GLN A 573 108.91 94.55 -48.52
C GLN A 573 107.77 93.66 -47.97
N GLY A 574 106.85 94.24 -47.18
CA GLY A 574 105.73 93.53 -46.54
C GLY A 574 104.42 93.55 -47.34
N ARG A 575 104.38 94.26 -48.47
CA ARG A 575 103.15 94.53 -49.24
C ARG A 575 102.40 93.26 -49.67
N GLY A 576 103.12 92.23 -50.12
CA GLY A 576 102.51 90.93 -50.47
C GLY A 576 101.94 90.18 -49.27
N PHE A 577 102.63 90.23 -48.12
CA PHE A 577 102.15 89.62 -46.87
C PHE A 577 100.94 90.35 -46.28
N ALA A 578 100.86 91.68 -46.41
CA ALA A 578 99.72 92.46 -45.95
C ALA A 578 98.43 92.10 -46.70
N VAL A 579 98.51 91.87 -48.02
CA VAL A 579 97.36 91.42 -48.82
C VAL A 579 96.90 90.02 -48.40
N VAL A 580 97.84 89.08 -48.23
CA VAL A 580 97.51 87.72 -47.75
C VAL A 580 96.90 87.77 -46.34
N ALA A 581 97.45 88.59 -45.43
CA ALA A 581 96.91 88.76 -44.09
C ALA A 581 95.48 89.37 -44.10
N SER A 582 95.20 90.34 -44.97
CA SER A 582 93.86 90.90 -45.16
C SER A 582 92.88 89.86 -45.73
N GLU A 583 93.32 89.00 -46.64
CA GLU A 583 92.50 87.94 -47.22
C GLU A 583 92.19 86.84 -46.18
N VAL A 584 93.19 86.42 -45.40
CA VAL A 584 93.02 85.47 -44.28
C VAL A 584 92.08 86.05 -43.22
N ARG A 585 92.19 87.36 -42.93
CA ARG A 585 91.29 88.05 -42.00
C ARG A 585 89.86 88.04 -42.52
N THR A 586 89.65 88.34 -43.79
CA THR A 586 88.32 88.30 -44.44
C THR A 586 87.74 86.89 -44.45
N LEU A 587 88.56 85.86 -44.73
CA LEU A 587 88.17 84.45 -44.67
C LEU A 587 87.80 84.01 -43.23
N SER A 588 88.53 84.50 -42.23
CA SER A 588 88.24 84.21 -40.82
C SER A 588 86.91 84.81 -40.37
N HIS A 589 86.57 86.03 -40.82
CA HIS A 589 85.26 86.63 -40.60
C HIS A 589 84.15 85.83 -41.26
N ARG A 590 84.32 85.46 -42.54
CA ARG A 590 83.36 84.59 -43.25
C ARG A 590 83.17 83.23 -42.56
N SER A 591 84.25 82.68 -41.98
CA SER A 591 84.20 81.40 -41.25
C SER A 591 83.47 81.54 -39.90
N SER A 592 83.67 82.65 -39.17
CA SER A 592 82.94 82.95 -37.93
C SER A 592 81.45 83.17 -38.19
N ASP A 593 81.10 83.92 -39.24
CA ASP A 593 79.70 84.17 -39.60
C ASP A 593 79.00 82.86 -40.01
N ALA A 594 79.65 82.03 -40.83
CA ALA A 594 79.15 80.70 -41.19
C ALA A 594 79.02 79.77 -39.97
N ALA A 595 79.99 79.78 -39.04
CA ALA A 595 79.92 79.00 -37.81
C ALA A 595 78.74 79.43 -36.92
N LYS A 596 78.49 80.74 -36.77
CA LYS A 596 77.34 81.27 -36.02
C LYS A 596 76.01 80.90 -36.68
N GLU A 597 75.94 80.93 -38.00
CA GLU A 597 74.74 80.51 -38.74
C GLU A 597 74.45 79.01 -38.56
N ILE A 598 75.48 78.15 -38.67
CA ILE A 598 75.36 76.72 -38.40
C ILE A 598 74.95 76.48 -36.94
N LYS A 599 75.55 77.19 -35.98
CA LYS A 599 75.21 77.07 -34.56
C LYS A 599 73.72 77.33 -34.32
N ARG A 600 73.18 78.41 -34.90
CA ARG A 600 71.76 78.74 -34.82
C ARG A 600 70.87 77.64 -35.41
N LEU A 601 71.25 77.05 -36.55
CA LEU A 601 70.51 75.94 -37.17
C LEU A 601 70.56 74.65 -36.33
N ILE A 602 71.69 74.37 -35.68
CA ILE A 602 71.84 73.23 -34.78
C ILE A 602 71.04 73.44 -33.50
N ASP A 603 71.05 74.64 -32.91
CA ASP A 603 70.25 74.98 -31.74
C ASP A 603 68.74 74.84 -32.06
N ASP A 604 68.27 75.29 -33.23
CA ASP A 604 66.89 75.07 -33.69
C ASP A 604 66.58 73.56 -33.86
N SER A 605 67.54 72.79 -34.38
CA SER A 605 67.39 71.34 -34.54
C SER A 605 67.32 70.62 -33.19
N VAL A 606 68.15 70.98 -32.21
CA VAL A 606 68.10 70.44 -30.85
C VAL A 606 66.73 70.71 -30.22
N GLN A 607 66.22 71.93 -30.35
CA GLN A 607 64.90 72.28 -29.83
C GLN A 607 63.77 71.46 -30.49
N ARG A 608 63.78 71.34 -31.83
CA ARG A 608 62.78 70.52 -32.55
C ARG A 608 62.83 69.05 -32.17
N VAL A 609 64.02 68.49 -31.95
CA VAL A 609 64.19 67.11 -31.50
C VAL A 609 63.68 66.94 -30.07
N ALA A 610 63.91 67.90 -29.18
CA ALA A 610 63.38 67.88 -27.81
C ALA A 610 61.83 67.95 -27.79
N ASP A 611 61.24 68.83 -28.60
CA ASP A 611 59.78 68.95 -28.74
C ASP A 611 59.18 67.65 -29.33
N GLY A 612 59.84 67.08 -30.35
CA GLY A 612 59.48 65.79 -30.94
C GLY A 612 59.57 64.62 -29.95
N SER A 613 60.65 64.57 -29.16
CA SER A 613 60.84 63.58 -28.09
C SER A 613 59.70 63.64 -27.06
N THR A 614 59.28 64.85 -26.68
CA THR A 614 58.16 65.07 -25.75
C THR A 614 56.84 64.54 -26.31
N LEU A 615 56.54 64.80 -27.58
CA LEU A 615 55.34 64.29 -28.26
C LEU A 615 55.34 62.76 -28.37
N VAL A 616 56.47 62.17 -28.72
CA VAL A 616 56.62 60.71 -28.85
C VAL A 616 56.52 60.02 -27.48
N HIS A 617 57.11 60.60 -26.42
CA HIS A 617 56.93 60.12 -25.06
C HIS A 617 55.46 60.14 -24.65
N LYS A 618 54.73 61.21 -24.96
CA LYS A 618 53.29 61.31 -24.68
C LYS A 618 52.51 60.23 -25.44
N ALA A 619 52.83 59.99 -26.70
CA ALA A 619 52.24 58.88 -27.47
C ALA A 619 52.51 57.52 -26.83
N GLY A 620 53.72 57.29 -26.29
CA GLY A 620 54.10 56.07 -25.59
C GLY A 620 53.30 55.86 -24.30
N THR A 621 53.10 56.92 -23.50
CA THR A 621 52.25 56.85 -22.30
C THR A 621 50.80 56.55 -22.64
N THR A 622 50.26 57.17 -23.71
CA THR A 622 48.88 56.90 -24.17
C THR A 622 48.72 55.46 -24.67
N MET A 623 49.73 54.88 -25.34
CA MET A 623 49.70 53.44 -25.68
C MET A 623 49.69 52.56 -24.43
N GLY A 624 50.41 52.94 -23.37
CA GLY A 624 50.33 52.27 -22.07
C GLY A 624 48.91 52.29 -21.48
N GLU A 625 48.22 53.43 -21.51
CA GLU A 625 46.83 53.57 -21.05
C GLU A 625 45.85 52.73 -21.89
N VAL A 626 46.08 52.62 -23.21
CA VAL A 626 45.30 51.75 -24.10
C VAL A 626 45.47 50.29 -23.71
N VAL A 627 46.70 49.82 -23.46
CA VAL A 627 46.95 48.44 -23.01
C VAL A 627 46.18 48.14 -21.72
N THR A 628 46.24 49.03 -20.72
CA THR A 628 45.50 48.88 -19.47
C THR A 628 43.97 48.84 -19.69
N SER A 629 43.45 49.72 -20.55
CA SER A 629 42.01 49.76 -20.87
C SER A 629 41.54 48.49 -21.57
N VAL A 630 42.35 47.95 -22.48
CA VAL A 630 42.04 46.70 -23.17
C VAL A 630 42.12 45.51 -22.19
N GLN A 631 43.04 45.50 -21.23
CA GLN A 631 43.05 44.51 -20.14
C GLN A 631 41.74 44.52 -19.35
N HIS A 632 41.23 45.70 -18.96
CA HIS A 632 39.92 45.81 -18.31
C HIS A 632 38.77 45.22 -19.16
N VAL A 633 38.76 45.46 -20.48
CA VAL A 633 37.77 44.84 -21.38
C VAL A 633 37.90 43.32 -21.39
N THR A 634 39.14 42.82 -21.39
CA THR A 634 39.47 41.38 -21.37
C THR A 634 38.90 40.71 -20.11
N ASP A 635 39.05 41.36 -18.95
CA ASP A 635 38.53 40.88 -17.67
C ASP A 635 37.00 40.89 -17.63
N ILE A 636 36.35 41.96 -18.10
CA ILE A 636 34.87 42.03 -18.19
C ILE A 636 34.34 40.92 -19.10
N MET A 637 34.97 40.68 -20.25
CA MET A 637 34.56 39.60 -21.15
C MET A 637 34.72 38.22 -20.51
N ALA A 638 35.77 38.01 -19.70
CA ALA A 638 35.94 36.77 -18.93
C ALA A 638 34.80 36.59 -17.90
N HIS A 639 34.42 37.64 -17.18
CA HIS A 639 33.29 37.62 -16.25
C HIS A 639 31.95 37.35 -16.95
N ILE A 640 31.68 37.98 -18.10
CA ILE A 640 30.45 37.73 -18.87
C ILE A 640 30.41 36.29 -19.37
N SER A 641 31.54 35.76 -19.86
CA SER A 641 31.62 34.37 -20.31
C SER A 641 31.35 33.39 -19.18
N ALA A 642 31.92 33.63 -17.98
CA ALA A 642 31.69 32.79 -16.82
C ALA A 642 30.23 32.84 -16.34
N ALA A 643 29.66 34.05 -16.22
CA ALA A 643 28.26 34.25 -15.85
C ALA A 643 27.28 33.63 -16.86
N SER A 644 27.57 33.72 -18.16
CA SER A 644 26.74 33.10 -19.20
C SER A 644 26.80 31.57 -19.13
N GLN A 645 27.96 30.99 -18.79
CA GLN A 645 28.09 29.54 -18.60
C GLN A 645 27.30 29.05 -17.38
N GLU A 646 27.30 29.82 -16.28
CA GLU A 646 26.50 29.54 -15.09
C GLU A 646 25.00 29.67 -15.36
N GLN A 647 24.59 30.73 -16.08
CA GLN A 647 23.19 30.90 -16.52
C GLN A 647 22.72 29.73 -17.39
N ALA A 648 23.56 29.23 -18.31
CA ALA A 648 23.23 28.06 -19.12
C ALA A 648 22.95 26.83 -18.26
N GLY A 649 23.77 26.57 -17.23
CA GLY A 649 23.53 25.49 -16.28
C GLY A 649 22.26 25.69 -15.45
N GLY A 650 21.99 26.94 -15.01
CA GLY A 650 20.75 27.28 -14.30
C GLY A 650 19.50 27.06 -15.17
N ILE A 651 19.56 27.44 -16.45
CA ILE A 651 18.49 27.24 -17.42
C ILE A 651 18.26 25.74 -17.67
N GLU A 652 19.31 24.93 -17.77
CA GLU A 652 19.19 23.47 -17.91
C GLU A 652 18.42 22.85 -16.74
N GLN A 653 18.67 23.32 -15.52
CA GLN A 653 17.94 22.87 -14.33
C GLN A 653 16.47 23.34 -14.32
N VAL A 654 16.20 24.55 -14.80
CA VAL A 654 14.81 25.02 -14.99
C VAL A 654 14.09 24.17 -16.03
N ASN A 655 14.74 23.82 -17.14
CA ASN A 655 14.18 22.92 -18.16
C ASN A 655 13.85 21.55 -17.59
N HIS A 656 14.71 20.99 -16.73
CA HIS A 656 14.40 19.74 -16.04
C HIS A 656 13.15 19.86 -15.14
N THR A 657 12.99 21.01 -14.47
CA THR A 657 11.82 21.28 -13.64
C THR A 657 10.54 21.43 -14.47
N ILE A 658 10.61 22.09 -15.63
CA ILE A 658 9.48 22.21 -16.57
C ILE A 658 9.06 20.82 -17.07
N ALA A 659 10.01 19.95 -17.41
CA ALA A 659 9.71 18.58 -17.82
C ALA A 659 9.00 17.77 -16.72
N GLN A 660 9.41 17.94 -15.45
CA GLN A 660 8.71 17.32 -14.32
C GLN A 660 7.31 17.89 -14.11
N MET A 661 7.11 19.20 -14.32
CA MET A 661 5.79 19.82 -14.25
C MET A 661 4.88 19.35 -15.38
N ASP A 662 5.41 19.13 -16.58
CA ASP A 662 4.66 18.54 -17.70
C ASP A 662 4.21 17.10 -17.36
N GLU A 663 5.12 16.26 -16.86
CA GLU A 663 4.78 14.90 -16.41
C GLU A 663 3.69 14.91 -15.33
N SER A 664 3.79 15.80 -14.35
CA SER A 664 2.76 15.98 -13.32
C SER A 664 1.44 16.48 -13.89
N THR A 665 1.47 17.32 -14.92
CA THR A 665 0.28 17.87 -15.58
C THR A 665 -0.44 16.76 -16.36
N GLN A 666 0.30 15.93 -17.10
CA GLN A 666 -0.23 14.73 -17.76
C GLN A 666 -0.77 13.69 -16.75
N HIS A 667 -0.14 13.57 -15.58
CA HIS A 667 -0.66 12.74 -14.49
C HIS A 667 -2.00 13.28 -13.96
N ASN A 668 -2.13 14.60 -13.78
CA ASN A 668 -3.39 15.22 -13.36
C ASN A 668 -4.52 14.95 -14.35
N VAL A 669 -4.25 15.02 -15.66
CA VAL A 669 -5.26 14.68 -16.69
C VAL A 669 -5.77 13.24 -16.52
N ARG A 670 -4.87 12.27 -16.35
CA ARG A 670 -5.26 10.86 -16.10
C ARG A 670 -6.03 10.68 -14.79
N LEU A 671 -5.65 11.40 -13.74
CA LEU A 671 -6.38 11.38 -12.46
C LEU A 671 -7.79 11.94 -12.62
N VAL A 672 -7.94 13.04 -13.37
CA VAL A 672 -9.24 13.66 -13.65
C VAL A 672 -10.15 12.71 -14.42
N GLU A 673 -9.65 12.02 -15.44
CA GLU A 673 -10.41 11.01 -16.18
C GLU A 673 -10.87 9.84 -15.27
N ALA A 674 -9.96 9.33 -14.44
CA ALA A 674 -10.27 8.25 -13.51
C ALA A 674 -11.29 8.69 -12.44
N ALA A 675 -11.14 9.90 -11.91
CA ALA A 675 -12.03 10.45 -10.90
C ALA A 675 -13.42 10.78 -11.48
N SER A 676 -13.49 11.27 -12.72
CA SER A 676 -14.75 11.48 -13.44
C SER A 676 -15.50 10.16 -13.66
N THR A 677 -14.78 9.11 -14.08
CA THR A 677 -15.34 7.76 -14.24
C THR A 677 -15.88 7.22 -12.90
N ALA A 678 -15.13 7.41 -11.81
CA ALA A 678 -15.55 6.99 -10.48
C ALA A 678 -16.78 7.76 -9.98
N ALA A 679 -16.84 9.08 -10.22
CA ALA A 679 -17.99 9.91 -9.88
C ALA A 679 -19.26 9.43 -10.63
N HIS A 680 -19.16 9.17 -11.94
CA HIS A 680 -20.30 8.67 -12.69
C HIS A 680 -20.75 7.27 -12.23
N ALA A 681 -19.82 6.39 -11.84
CA ALA A 681 -20.16 5.10 -11.25
C ALA A 681 -20.91 5.25 -9.90
N LEU A 682 -20.50 6.20 -9.05
CA LEU A 682 -21.18 6.51 -7.79
C LEU A 682 -22.60 7.06 -8.01
N GLU A 683 -22.77 7.94 -9.00
CA GLU A 683 -24.06 8.48 -9.42
C GLU A 683 -25.01 7.35 -9.88
N GLN A 684 -24.49 6.44 -10.72
CA GLN A 684 -25.24 5.27 -11.18
C GLN A 684 -25.63 4.33 -10.02
N HIS A 685 -24.69 4.05 -9.10
CA HIS A 685 -24.97 3.22 -7.93
C HIS A 685 -25.98 3.85 -6.98
N SER A 686 -25.89 5.16 -6.75
CA SER A 686 -26.88 5.91 -5.98
C SER A 686 -28.27 5.79 -6.62
N THR A 687 -28.36 6.01 -7.93
CA THR A 687 -29.63 5.89 -8.67
C THR A 687 -30.20 4.47 -8.58
N GLN A 688 -29.36 3.45 -8.68
CA GLN A 688 -29.76 2.05 -8.58
C GLN A 688 -30.26 1.70 -7.17
N LEU A 689 -29.59 2.19 -6.12
CA LEU A 689 -30.02 2.02 -4.73
C LEU A 689 -31.36 2.70 -4.48
N THR A 690 -31.52 3.94 -4.94
CA THR A 690 -32.79 4.68 -4.83
C THR A 690 -33.92 3.92 -5.49
N ARG A 691 -33.75 3.43 -6.73
CA ARG A 691 -34.77 2.58 -7.41
C ARG A 691 -35.06 1.28 -6.67
N ALA A 692 -34.02 0.64 -6.10
CA ALA A 692 -34.19 -0.62 -5.39
C ALA A 692 -35.05 -0.45 -4.11
N VAL A 693 -34.96 0.70 -3.46
CA VAL A 693 -35.74 1.01 -2.25
C VAL A 693 -37.04 1.76 -2.52
N GLU A 694 -37.24 2.30 -3.73
CA GLU A 694 -38.45 3.01 -4.17
C GLU A 694 -39.70 2.12 -4.15
N VAL A 695 -39.53 0.80 -4.27
CA VAL A 695 -40.61 -0.18 -4.11
C VAL A 695 -41.23 -0.13 -2.71
N PHE A 696 -40.47 0.30 -1.69
CA PHE A 696 -40.94 0.39 -0.32
C PHE A 696 -41.58 1.75 -0.01
N LYS A 697 -42.87 1.76 0.30
CA LYS A 697 -43.60 2.95 0.76
C LYS A 697 -43.33 3.16 2.25
N VAL A 698 -42.59 4.22 2.58
CA VAL A 698 -42.20 4.57 3.96
C VAL A 698 -43.00 5.74 4.55
N HIS A 699 -43.69 6.49 3.71
CA HIS A 699 -44.58 7.57 4.12
C HIS A 699 -45.95 7.34 3.49
N ALA A 700 -47.02 7.60 4.25
CA ALA A 700 -48.35 7.60 3.69
C ALA A 700 -48.42 8.70 2.64
N THR A 701 -48.68 8.34 1.39
CA THR A 701 -48.89 9.31 0.32
C THR A 701 -50.16 10.09 0.66
N VAL A 702 -50.01 11.31 1.18
CA VAL A 702 -51.12 12.26 1.29
C VAL A 702 -51.45 12.69 -0.13
N LEU A 703 -52.59 12.23 -0.63
CA LEU A 703 -53.20 12.76 -1.85
C LEU A 703 -53.80 14.14 -1.57
#